data_AF-A0A8J2ENG6-F1
#
_entry.id   AF-A0A8J2ENG6-F1
#
_cell.length_a   1.000
_cell.length_b   1.000
_cell.length_c   1.000
_cell.angle_alpha   90.00
_cell.angle_beta   90.00
_cell.angle_gamma   90.00
#
_symmetry.space_group_name_H-M   'P 1'
#
loop_
_entity.id
_entity.type
_entity.pdbx_description
1 polymer ?
#
loop_
_entity_poly.entity_id
_entity_poly.type
_entity_poly.pdbx_seq_one_letter_code
_entity_poly.pdbx_strand_id
1 'polypeptide(L)'
;MSTSSPSTAARFNGEGKQTKYLIVTGGTVSGLGKGTAISSLGVVLKSHGLHVTAMKIDPYLNVDAGTMSPFEHGEVFVLDDGGEADLDLGNYERFLDLTLESVHSLTTGKIYQKVLKRERAGDFLGKTVQMVPHVTDEIQDWIQEVASMPTDKSGEKPDVCLIELGGTVGDIESAVYLEALQQFQFKMGAENFLSVHLGWVPYQNATGEQKTKPCQHSVKVMREAGLKPDLLICRSKEAILPDIRKKLSLFCQVKAEEVVSLHDVSNIFRVPLLLAEQNVGTLICKKLGLTDRTEIKQAVLGGVNYNGGDDPLITRLGDWAGLAGRVDQLSTPLRIGMVGKYTGLTDSYMSVVKSLQHACIEAGVLLDLQWIESTNLELNTCNSDPKKYEESWAILKSCKGILVPGAFGNRGIEGKILAAKYCRENQIPYFGICVGLQVATIEFCRNVLGLEGANSTEFDESTPHPVVMFMPEHSATIMGGTMRLGARCTIIKDQTSLASKIYCGEPVVFERHRHRYEVNTQYKQALENAGFVFSGQDERGVRMEICELKGHPYYCGVQFHPEFKSRQHRPAATFLAFILASCGEGRLEQRIAAGGGKLKIGAGFAEEVVVSEVAASSSNTASKGTKQRHGKKPRSEGSAAAETPEDADSPDADSKKPVSLASKGSASDGDKSKKTPYLPLPRHVGSPDRLQRDNSGKYEMQVEGPASFRNPHFSGGLTTPDSPAWEGRKTSSKGTVDGGEDGKAK
;
A
#
# COMPACT_ATOMS: atom_id res chain seq x y z
N MET A 1 -14.52 59.80 -29.39
CA MET A 1 -14.50 58.44 -29.97
C MET A 1 -13.37 57.69 -29.26
N SER A 2 -13.51 57.07 -28.08
CA SER A 2 -14.69 56.40 -27.46
C SER A 2 -15.34 55.41 -28.43
N THR A 3 -15.46 54.12 -28.11
CA THR A 3 -16.05 53.57 -26.87
C THR A 3 -15.11 52.78 -25.94
N SER A 4 -15.58 52.56 -24.71
CA SER A 4 -14.91 51.81 -23.63
C SER A 4 -15.12 50.29 -23.72
N SER A 5 -14.28 49.53 -23.01
CA SER A 5 -14.50 48.11 -22.74
C SER A 5 -15.69 47.89 -21.76
N PRO A 6 -16.48 46.82 -21.91
CA PRO A 6 -17.35 46.32 -20.86
C PRO A 6 -16.57 45.37 -19.95
N SER A 7 -16.43 45.72 -18.67
CA SER A 7 -16.10 44.72 -17.65
C SER A 7 -17.28 43.76 -17.50
N THR A 8 -17.02 42.45 -17.58
CA THR A 8 -18.02 41.44 -17.23
C THR A 8 -17.41 40.48 -16.23
N ALA A 9 -17.59 40.79 -14.94
CA ALA A 9 -17.43 39.83 -13.88
C ALA A 9 -18.55 38.79 -14.03
N ALA A 10 -18.27 37.72 -14.78
CA ALA A 10 -19.18 36.60 -14.91
C ALA A 10 -19.39 35.98 -13.52
N ARG A 11 -20.59 36.17 -12.97
CA ARG A 11 -20.98 35.51 -11.73
C ARG A 11 -20.96 34.00 -11.97
N PHE A 12 -20.06 33.29 -11.27
CA PHE A 12 -20.05 31.82 -11.23
C PHE A 12 -21.23 31.29 -10.38
N ASN A 13 -22.46 31.65 -10.78
CA ASN A 13 -23.70 31.03 -10.32
C ASN A 13 -24.01 29.81 -11.22
N GLY A 14 -23.09 28.84 -11.21
CA GLY A 14 -23.36 27.48 -11.63
C GLY A 14 -23.12 26.58 -10.42
N GLU A 15 -24.19 26.02 -9.84
CA GLU A 15 -24.12 25.15 -8.66
C GLU A 15 -23.62 23.74 -9.04
N GLY A 16 -22.43 23.68 -9.62
CA GLY A 16 -21.71 22.43 -9.82
C GLY A 16 -21.10 21.95 -8.50
N LYS A 17 -21.27 20.66 -8.20
CA LYS A 17 -20.64 19.96 -7.06
C LYS A 17 -19.13 20.24 -7.04
N GLN A 18 -18.66 21.11 -6.13
CA GLN A 18 -17.25 21.48 -6.03
C GLN A 18 -16.52 20.52 -5.10
N THR A 19 -15.55 19.79 -5.66
CA THR A 19 -14.73 18.84 -4.92
C THR A 19 -13.85 19.59 -3.92
N LYS A 20 -13.76 19.05 -2.71
CA LYS A 20 -12.90 19.54 -1.63
C LYS A 20 -11.56 18.80 -1.65
N TYR A 21 -10.49 19.44 -1.21
CA TYR A 21 -9.14 18.88 -1.21
C TYR A 21 -8.67 18.63 0.21
N LEU A 22 -8.31 17.39 0.53
CA LEU A 22 -7.72 16.99 1.81
C LEU A 22 -6.30 16.49 1.55
N ILE A 23 -5.32 17.29 1.95
CA ILE A 23 -3.89 16.97 1.79
C ILE A 23 -3.39 16.24 3.03
N VAL A 24 -2.62 15.15 2.86
CA VAL A 24 -1.92 14.46 3.95
C VAL A 24 -0.41 14.55 3.72
N THR A 25 0.30 15.18 4.65
CA THR A 25 1.75 15.41 4.60
C THR A 25 2.50 14.59 5.66
N GLY A 26 3.71 14.13 5.32
CA GLY A 26 4.58 13.37 6.21
C GLY A 26 5.33 14.23 7.23
N GLY A 27 5.37 13.78 8.49
CA GLY A 27 6.18 14.36 9.55
C GLY A 27 7.67 14.00 9.44
N THR A 28 8.28 13.61 10.57
CA THR A 28 9.75 13.58 10.73
C THR A 28 10.47 12.40 10.06
N VAL A 29 9.78 11.35 9.64
CA VAL A 29 10.40 10.15 9.00
C VAL A 29 9.46 9.55 7.95
N SER A 30 10.04 8.83 6.98
CA SER A 30 9.31 7.92 6.10
C SER A 30 8.73 6.73 6.87
N GLY A 31 7.82 5.96 6.26
CA GLY A 31 7.25 4.75 6.89
C GLY A 31 6.25 4.99 8.04
N LEU A 32 5.89 6.23 8.40
CA LEU A 32 4.93 6.54 9.47
C LEU A 32 3.49 5.98 9.27
N GLY A 33 3.19 5.38 8.11
CA GLY A 33 1.85 4.89 7.76
C GLY A 33 0.96 5.96 7.12
N LYS A 34 1.52 6.85 6.30
CA LYS A 34 0.76 7.86 5.54
C LYS A 34 -0.37 7.24 4.71
N GLY A 35 -0.04 6.25 3.87
CA GLY A 35 -1.02 5.49 3.08
C GLY A 35 -2.15 4.89 3.92
N THR A 36 -1.83 4.26 5.05
CA THR A 36 -2.83 3.74 6.00
C THR A 36 -3.69 4.84 6.61
N ALA A 37 -3.11 5.98 6.99
CA ALA A 37 -3.82 7.12 7.58
C ALA A 37 -4.78 7.77 6.59
N ILE A 38 -4.34 8.08 5.36
CA ILE A 38 -5.19 8.69 4.33
C ILE A 38 -6.29 7.74 3.86
N SER A 39 -5.98 6.44 3.70
CA SER A 39 -6.97 5.38 3.46
C SER A 39 -8.04 5.36 4.55
N SER A 40 -7.63 5.44 5.81
CA SER A 40 -8.55 5.39 6.95
C SER A 40 -9.40 6.66 7.08
N LEU A 41 -8.87 7.84 6.72
CA LEU A 41 -9.66 9.06 6.57
C LEU A 41 -10.71 8.93 5.46
N GLY A 42 -10.36 8.33 4.32
CA GLY A 42 -11.30 8.06 3.25
C GLY A 42 -12.42 7.09 3.64
N VAL A 43 -12.12 6.05 4.42
CA VAL A 43 -13.14 5.14 4.99
C VAL A 43 -14.09 5.91 5.91
N VAL A 44 -13.57 6.78 6.78
CA VAL A 44 -14.39 7.63 7.65
C VAL A 44 -15.27 8.57 6.83
N LEU A 45 -14.75 9.21 5.78
CA LEU A 45 -15.52 10.12 4.92
C LEU A 45 -16.59 9.40 4.07
N LYS A 46 -16.28 8.22 3.49
CA LYS A 46 -17.32 7.36 2.89
C LYS A 46 -18.39 6.98 3.92
N SER A 47 -18.00 6.72 5.17
CA SER A 47 -18.98 6.49 6.24
C SER A 47 -19.82 7.70 6.65
N HIS A 48 -19.55 8.91 6.14
CA HIS A 48 -20.43 10.09 6.21
C HIS A 48 -21.30 10.29 4.95
N GLY A 49 -21.27 9.36 3.99
CA GLY A 49 -22.05 9.41 2.75
C GLY A 49 -21.46 10.34 1.68
N LEU A 50 -20.13 10.49 1.67
CA LEU A 50 -19.38 11.33 0.73
C LEU A 50 -18.65 10.46 -0.31
N HIS A 51 -18.70 10.84 -1.59
CA HIS A 51 -17.82 10.23 -2.58
C HIS A 51 -16.39 10.72 -2.38
N VAL A 52 -15.42 9.82 -2.44
CA VAL A 52 -13.99 10.14 -2.32
C VAL A 52 -13.20 9.58 -3.49
N THR A 53 -12.25 10.36 -3.99
CA THR A 53 -11.15 9.86 -4.84
C THR A 53 -9.82 10.02 -4.10
N ALA A 54 -8.77 9.33 -4.55
CA ALA A 54 -7.45 9.39 -3.94
C ALA A 54 -6.34 9.51 -5.01
N MET A 55 -5.37 10.38 -4.76
CA MET A 55 -4.15 10.51 -5.58
C MET A 55 -2.91 10.62 -4.69
N LYS A 56 -1.77 10.18 -5.24
CA LYS A 56 -0.46 10.25 -4.61
C LYS A 56 0.45 11.21 -5.39
N ILE A 57 1.20 12.02 -4.66
CA ILE A 57 2.27 12.88 -5.18
C ILE A 57 3.60 12.29 -4.73
N ASP A 58 4.31 11.69 -5.66
CA ASP A 58 5.61 11.05 -5.48
C ASP A 58 6.75 11.99 -5.91
N PRO A 59 7.59 12.47 -4.98
CA PRO A 59 8.61 13.45 -5.30
C PRO A 59 9.83 12.89 -6.07
N TYR A 60 9.89 11.57 -6.33
CA TYR A 60 10.99 10.95 -7.09
C TYR A 60 10.99 11.32 -8.58
N LEU A 61 12.17 11.18 -9.22
CA LEU A 61 12.40 11.62 -10.60
C LEU A 61 11.95 10.62 -11.69
N ASN A 62 11.74 9.35 -11.36
CA ASN A 62 11.19 8.39 -12.31
C ASN A 62 9.80 8.82 -12.80
N VAL A 63 9.46 8.50 -14.05
CA VAL A 63 8.14 8.80 -14.62
C VAL A 63 7.08 7.91 -13.96
N ASP A 64 7.41 6.67 -13.68
CA ASP A 64 6.56 5.63 -13.13
C ASP A 64 7.39 4.68 -12.24
N ALA A 65 6.72 3.75 -11.56
CA ALA A 65 7.39 2.72 -10.76
C ALA A 65 7.89 1.52 -11.60
N GLY A 66 7.51 1.42 -12.88
CA GLY A 66 7.68 0.23 -13.71
C GLY A 66 9.14 -0.19 -13.91
N THR A 67 10.04 0.79 -13.99
CA THR A 67 11.49 0.55 -14.14
C THR A 67 12.24 0.34 -12.82
N MET A 68 11.59 0.43 -11.67
CA MET A 68 12.25 0.35 -10.37
C MET A 68 12.54 -1.10 -9.94
N SER A 69 13.58 -1.28 -9.13
CA SER A 69 13.89 -2.57 -8.51
C SER A 69 12.94 -2.85 -7.35
N PRO A 70 12.33 -4.05 -7.26
CA PRO A 70 11.53 -4.44 -6.08
C PRO A 70 12.32 -4.47 -4.77
N PHE A 71 13.65 -4.40 -4.82
CA PHE A 71 14.54 -4.22 -3.67
C PHE A 71 14.58 -2.79 -3.13
N GLU A 72 14.30 -1.78 -3.96
CA GLU A 72 14.51 -0.35 -3.65
C GLU A 72 13.21 0.35 -3.27
N HIS A 73 12.12 0.02 -3.98
CA HIS A 73 10.81 0.69 -3.87
C HIS A 73 9.68 -0.27 -3.45
N GLY A 74 9.98 -1.55 -3.23
CA GLY A 74 8.96 -2.58 -3.05
C GLY A 74 8.24 -2.94 -4.35
N GLU A 75 7.08 -3.58 -4.22
CA GLU A 75 6.27 -4.07 -5.33
C GLU A 75 5.69 -2.95 -6.21
N VAL A 76 5.78 -3.12 -7.54
CA VAL A 76 5.11 -2.25 -8.53
C VAL A 76 3.62 -2.61 -8.57
N PHE A 77 2.75 -1.67 -8.20
CA PHE A 77 1.30 -1.85 -8.30
C PHE A 77 0.83 -1.51 -9.72
N VAL A 78 -0.03 -2.36 -10.29
CA VAL A 78 -0.58 -2.15 -11.64
C VAL A 78 -2.03 -1.68 -11.55
N LEU A 79 -2.41 -0.77 -12.44
CA LEU A 79 -3.75 -0.17 -12.55
C LEU A 79 -4.53 -0.71 -13.77
N ASP A 80 -5.85 -0.45 -13.85
CA ASP A 80 -6.69 -1.01 -14.93
C ASP A 80 -6.31 -0.45 -16.32
N ASP A 81 -5.87 0.81 -16.40
CA ASP A 81 -5.38 1.45 -17.63
C ASP A 81 -3.97 0.99 -18.06
N GLY A 82 -3.29 0.20 -17.23
CA GLY A 82 -1.89 -0.19 -17.43
C GLY A 82 -0.86 0.73 -16.77
N GLY A 83 -1.29 1.68 -15.93
CA GLY A 83 -0.37 2.44 -15.09
C GLY A 83 0.46 1.55 -14.16
N GLU A 84 1.77 1.78 -14.15
CA GLU A 84 2.72 1.20 -13.20
C GLU A 84 3.00 2.23 -12.08
N ALA A 85 2.60 1.92 -10.84
CA ALA A 85 2.50 2.89 -9.76
C ALA A 85 3.09 2.39 -8.43
N ASP A 86 3.23 3.31 -7.49
CA ASP A 86 3.56 3.03 -6.10
C ASP A 86 2.52 2.13 -5.41
N LEU A 87 3.00 1.35 -4.43
CA LEU A 87 2.24 0.40 -3.64
C LEU A 87 1.09 1.03 -2.82
N ASP A 88 1.18 2.30 -2.41
CA ASP A 88 0.08 2.94 -1.66
C ASP A 88 -1.18 3.20 -2.49
N LEU A 89 -1.10 3.29 -3.83
CA LEU A 89 -2.33 3.29 -4.65
C LEU A 89 -3.11 1.97 -4.46
N GLY A 90 -2.39 0.87 -4.26
CA GLY A 90 -2.96 -0.41 -3.86
C GLY A 90 -3.52 -0.43 -2.44
N ASN A 91 -3.12 0.48 -1.54
CA ASN A 91 -3.78 0.65 -0.24
C ASN A 91 -5.10 1.41 -0.42
N TYR A 92 -5.14 2.45 -1.26
CA TYR A 92 -6.36 3.23 -1.51
C TYR A 92 -7.43 2.40 -2.20
N GLU A 93 -7.08 1.72 -3.29
CA GLU A 93 -7.97 0.82 -4.01
C GLU A 93 -8.59 -0.24 -3.08
N ARG A 94 -7.80 -0.80 -2.16
CA ARG A 94 -8.25 -1.79 -1.17
C ARG A 94 -9.21 -1.20 -0.15
N PHE A 95 -8.80 -0.16 0.56
CA PHE A 95 -9.58 0.43 1.66
C PHE A 95 -10.86 1.15 1.20
N LEU A 96 -10.88 1.71 -0.02
CA LEU A 96 -11.94 2.60 -0.49
C LEU A 96 -12.86 1.97 -1.57
N ASP A 97 -12.54 0.75 -2.00
CA ASP A 97 -13.10 0.05 -3.19
C ASP A 97 -13.16 0.95 -4.43
N LEU A 98 -12.06 1.66 -4.68
CA LEU A 98 -11.84 2.47 -5.87
C LEU A 98 -11.19 1.64 -6.99
N THR A 99 -11.32 2.17 -8.20
CA THR A 99 -10.47 1.82 -9.34
C THR A 99 -9.70 3.07 -9.72
N LEU A 100 -8.37 3.03 -9.69
CA LEU A 100 -7.51 4.16 -10.01
C LEU A 100 -6.84 3.99 -11.37
N GLU A 101 -6.53 5.10 -12.03
CA GLU A 101 -5.82 5.19 -13.31
C GLU A 101 -4.44 5.85 -13.13
N SER A 102 -3.53 5.68 -14.08
CA SER A 102 -2.13 6.17 -14.06
C SER A 102 -1.94 7.66 -13.75
N VAL A 103 -2.96 8.49 -13.97
CA VAL A 103 -3.00 9.92 -13.62
C VAL A 103 -3.09 10.18 -12.11
N HIS A 104 -3.55 9.21 -11.31
CA HIS A 104 -3.66 9.29 -9.85
C HIS A 104 -2.31 9.10 -9.13
N SER A 105 -1.27 8.69 -9.84
CA SER A 105 0.12 8.71 -9.38
C SER A 105 0.84 9.87 -10.09
N LEU A 106 1.03 10.98 -9.39
CA LEU A 106 1.76 12.14 -9.89
C LEU A 106 3.24 12.03 -9.49
N THR A 107 4.16 12.04 -10.45
CA THR A 107 5.60 11.94 -10.20
C THR A 107 6.33 13.19 -10.69
N THR A 108 7.49 13.50 -10.11
CA THR A 108 8.34 14.60 -10.61
C THR A 108 8.78 14.33 -12.06
N GLY A 109 8.98 13.05 -12.43
CA GLY A 109 9.23 12.64 -13.81
C GLY A 109 8.07 12.98 -14.76
N LYS A 110 6.82 12.70 -14.39
CA LYS A 110 5.63 13.05 -15.19
C LYS A 110 5.49 14.56 -15.38
N ILE A 111 5.59 15.33 -14.29
CA ILE A 111 5.47 16.79 -14.32
C ILE A 111 6.57 17.42 -15.18
N TYR A 112 7.85 17.10 -14.94
CA TYR A 112 8.96 17.66 -15.72
C TYR A 112 8.85 17.27 -17.20
N GLN A 113 8.45 16.03 -17.51
CA GLN A 113 8.26 15.61 -18.90
C GLN A 113 7.11 16.38 -19.59
N LYS A 114 6.00 16.66 -18.89
CA LYS A 114 4.88 17.46 -19.42
C LYS A 114 5.31 18.91 -19.66
N VAL A 115 5.93 19.57 -18.67
CA VAL A 115 6.42 20.95 -18.79
C VAL A 115 7.47 21.11 -19.90
N LEU A 116 8.44 20.19 -20.00
CA LEU A 116 9.46 20.23 -21.06
C LEU A 116 8.86 19.98 -22.46
N LYS A 117 7.88 19.07 -22.59
CA LYS A 117 7.16 18.90 -23.87
C LYS A 117 6.44 20.18 -24.32
N ARG A 118 5.81 20.89 -23.37
CA ARG A 118 5.12 22.17 -23.61
C ARG A 118 6.09 23.32 -23.96
N GLU A 119 7.28 23.34 -23.37
CA GLU A 119 8.36 24.26 -23.77
C GLU A 119 8.78 24.04 -25.23
N ARG A 120 9.06 22.79 -25.62
CA ARG A 120 9.44 22.47 -27.01
C ARG A 120 8.31 22.67 -28.02
N ALA A 121 7.04 22.65 -27.59
CA ALA A 121 5.88 22.98 -28.42
C ALA A 121 5.66 24.50 -28.59
N GLY A 122 6.24 25.32 -27.71
CA GLY A 122 6.12 26.78 -27.74
C GLY A 122 5.01 27.38 -26.87
N ASP A 123 4.31 26.56 -26.06
CA ASP A 123 3.17 26.96 -25.20
C ASP A 123 3.45 28.23 -24.38
N PHE A 124 4.68 28.37 -23.86
CA PHE A 124 5.10 29.48 -23.00
C PHE A 124 5.49 30.75 -23.78
N LEU A 125 5.20 30.82 -25.08
CA LEU A 125 5.42 31.98 -25.96
C LEU A 125 6.87 32.50 -25.94
N GLY A 126 7.84 31.59 -25.87
CA GLY A 126 9.28 31.91 -25.84
C GLY A 126 9.78 32.52 -24.51
N LYS A 127 8.96 32.53 -23.46
CA LYS A 127 9.38 32.97 -22.11
C LYS A 127 10.23 31.89 -21.41
N THR A 128 11.11 32.32 -20.52
CA THR A 128 11.92 31.43 -19.67
C THR A 128 11.04 30.63 -18.71
N VAL A 129 10.98 29.31 -18.91
CA VAL A 129 10.32 28.37 -18.00
C VAL A 129 11.11 28.25 -16.70
N GLN A 130 10.39 28.16 -15.58
CA GLN A 130 10.92 28.16 -14.21
C GLN A 130 10.02 27.33 -13.29
N MET A 131 10.57 26.84 -12.17
CA MET A 131 9.83 26.06 -11.15
C MET A 131 8.54 26.79 -10.70
N VAL A 132 8.65 28.07 -10.37
CA VAL A 132 7.50 28.94 -10.11
C VAL A 132 7.37 29.94 -11.27
N PRO A 133 6.17 30.17 -11.84
CA PRO A 133 4.94 29.45 -11.58
C PRO A 133 4.80 28.17 -12.43
N HIS A 134 5.56 28.00 -13.51
CA HIS A 134 5.25 27.01 -14.57
C HIS A 134 5.17 25.54 -14.12
N VAL A 135 5.95 25.12 -13.11
CA VAL A 135 5.87 23.76 -12.55
C VAL A 135 4.80 23.68 -11.46
N THR A 136 4.66 24.72 -10.63
CA THR A 136 3.62 24.78 -9.60
C THR A 136 2.20 24.90 -10.17
N ASP A 137 2.03 25.58 -11.30
CA ASP A 137 0.78 25.65 -12.07
C ASP A 137 0.41 24.28 -12.65
N GLU A 138 1.35 23.59 -13.29
CA GLU A 138 1.12 22.25 -13.87
C GLU A 138 0.76 21.21 -12.79
N ILE A 139 1.36 21.30 -11.60
CA ILE A 139 0.96 20.49 -10.42
C ILE A 139 -0.47 20.83 -9.98
N GLN A 140 -0.81 22.11 -9.86
CA GLN A 140 -2.16 22.55 -9.44
C GLN A 140 -3.24 22.13 -10.44
N ASP A 141 -2.98 22.26 -11.75
CA ASP A 141 -3.95 21.93 -12.79
C ASP A 141 -4.12 20.40 -12.93
N TRP A 142 -3.05 19.61 -12.78
CA TRP A 142 -3.15 18.15 -12.65
C TRP A 142 -4.00 17.72 -11.44
N ILE A 143 -3.81 18.37 -10.28
CA ILE A 143 -4.62 18.11 -9.07
C ILE A 143 -6.11 18.40 -9.33
N GLN A 144 -6.45 19.49 -10.00
CA GLN A 144 -7.84 19.84 -10.32
C GLN A 144 -8.48 18.86 -11.33
N GLU A 145 -7.71 18.44 -12.34
CA GLU A 145 -8.12 17.45 -13.34
C GLU A 145 -8.48 16.12 -12.66
N VAL A 146 -7.53 15.53 -11.93
CA VAL A 146 -7.68 14.22 -11.26
C VAL A 146 -8.74 14.25 -10.15
N ALA A 147 -8.84 15.33 -9.37
CA ALA A 147 -9.86 15.45 -8.33
C ALA A 147 -11.30 15.43 -8.87
N SER A 148 -11.50 15.76 -10.15
CA SER A 148 -12.81 15.76 -10.79
C SER A 148 -13.24 14.40 -11.35
N MET A 149 -12.31 13.44 -11.47
CA MET A 149 -12.55 12.13 -12.09
C MET A 149 -13.34 11.19 -11.15
N PRO A 150 -14.42 10.55 -11.63
CA PRO A 150 -15.07 9.45 -10.93
C PRO A 150 -14.15 8.22 -10.82
N THR A 151 -13.99 7.67 -9.61
CA THR A 151 -13.15 6.49 -9.34
C THR A 151 -13.87 5.39 -8.55
N ASP A 152 -15.15 5.58 -8.22
CA ASP A 152 -16.03 4.56 -7.66
C ASP A 152 -17.18 4.19 -8.64
N LYS A 153 -17.91 3.13 -8.30
CA LYS A 153 -18.93 2.50 -9.16
C LYS A 153 -20.15 3.39 -9.47
N SER A 154 -20.32 4.53 -8.78
CA SER A 154 -21.43 5.45 -9.06
C SER A 154 -21.25 6.24 -10.36
N GLY A 155 -20.01 6.45 -10.80
CA GLY A 155 -19.70 7.41 -11.86
C GLY A 155 -19.90 8.88 -11.47
N GLU A 156 -20.17 9.20 -10.19
CA GLU A 156 -20.28 10.59 -9.73
C GLU A 156 -18.93 11.28 -9.59
N LYS A 157 -18.94 12.61 -9.76
CA LYS A 157 -17.81 13.48 -9.38
C LYS A 157 -17.59 13.40 -7.85
N PRO A 158 -16.35 13.18 -7.37
CA PRO A 158 -16.05 13.10 -5.94
C PRO A 158 -16.45 14.35 -5.13
N ASP A 159 -16.94 14.16 -3.90
CA ASP A 159 -17.12 15.22 -2.92
C ASP A 159 -15.76 15.65 -2.32
N VAL A 160 -14.85 14.70 -2.11
CA VAL A 160 -13.50 14.94 -1.57
C VAL A 160 -12.41 14.22 -2.36
N CYS A 161 -11.35 14.94 -2.73
CA CYS A 161 -10.09 14.38 -3.22
C CYS A 161 -9.09 14.27 -2.07
N LEU A 162 -8.62 13.06 -1.82
CA LEU A 162 -7.58 12.72 -0.85
C LEU A 162 -6.22 12.76 -1.54
N ILE A 163 -5.31 13.61 -1.08
CA ILE A 163 -4.00 13.82 -1.71
C ILE A 163 -2.88 13.46 -0.73
N GLU A 164 -2.17 12.37 -0.97
CA GLU A 164 -0.93 12.07 -0.22
C GLU A 164 0.25 12.82 -0.84
N LEU A 165 1.00 13.56 -0.02
CA LEU A 165 2.36 13.98 -0.37
C LEU A 165 3.39 12.96 0.16
N GLY A 166 4.08 12.31 -0.77
CA GLY A 166 5.21 11.41 -0.54
C GLY A 166 6.41 12.09 0.12
N GLY A 167 7.46 11.32 0.44
CA GLY A 167 8.63 11.85 1.17
C GLY A 167 8.30 12.39 2.57
N THR A 168 9.07 13.38 3.04
CA THR A 168 8.83 14.12 4.30
C THR A 168 8.87 15.64 4.08
N VAL A 169 8.39 16.42 5.06
CA VAL A 169 8.47 17.89 4.96
C VAL A 169 9.88 18.40 5.25
N GLY A 170 10.49 19.06 4.27
CA GLY A 170 11.85 19.63 4.37
C GLY A 170 12.86 19.01 3.40
N ASP A 171 12.49 17.91 2.73
CA ASP A 171 13.27 17.33 1.63
C ASP A 171 13.27 18.27 0.42
N ILE A 172 14.38 18.34 -0.33
CA ILE A 172 14.53 19.23 -1.50
C ILE A 172 13.49 18.88 -2.57
N GLU A 173 13.24 17.58 -2.71
CA GLU A 173 12.31 16.97 -3.64
C GLU A 173 10.84 17.28 -3.28
N SER A 174 10.54 17.53 -1.99
CA SER A 174 9.21 17.94 -1.53
C SER A 174 8.92 19.43 -1.73
N ALA A 175 9.96 20.28 -1.84
CA ALA A 175 9.83 21.73 -1.76
C ALA A 175 8.93 22.34 -2.84
N VAL A 176 9.03 21.87 -4.09
CA VAL A 176 8.17 22.35 -5.20
C VAL A 176 6.70 22.01 -5.00
N TYR A 177 6.41 20.85 -4.39
CA TYR A 177 5.04 20.43 -4.10
C TYR A 177 4.45 21.19 -2.91
N LEU A 178 5.24 21.47 -1.88
CA LEU A 178 4.81 22.33 -0.77
C LEU A 178 4.49 23.75 -1.26
N GLU A 179 5.31 24.32 -2.14
CA GLU A 179 5.04 25.63 -2.79
C GLU A 179 3.79 25.57 -3.71
N ALA A 180 3.62 24.52 -4.50
CA ALA A 180 2.43 24.35 -5.34
C ALA A 180 1.15 24.25 -4.50
N LEU A 181 1.17 23.49 -3.40
CA LEU A 181 0.05 23.34 -2.46
C LEU A 181 -0.19 24.62 -1.65
N GLN A 182 0.86 25.38 -1.33
CA GLN A 182 0.77 26.70 -0.70
C GLN A 182 0.00 27.66 -1.60
N GLN A 183 0.29 27.69 -2.90
CA GLN A 183 -0.40 28.51 -3.88
C GLN A 183 -1.85 28.01 -4.08
N PHE A 184 -2.03 26.68 -4.11
CA PHE A 184 -3.32 26.02 -4.32
C PHE A 184 -4.36 26.36 -3.23
N GLN A 185 -3.94 26.47 -1.97
CA GLN A 185 -4.85 26.82 -0.86
C GLN A 185 -5.53 28.20 -1.09
N PHE A 186 -4.82 29.14 -1.72
CA PHE A 186 -5.35 30.45 -2.08
C PHE A 186 -6.17 30.42 -3.38
N LYS A 187 -5.79 29.58 -4.35
CA LYS A 187 -6.54 29.36 -5.61
C LYS A 187 -7.92 28.73 -5.35
N MET A 188 -8.02 27.82 -4.38
CA MET A 188 -9.26 27.09 -4.06
C MET A 188 -10.11 27.73 -2.96
N GLY A 189 -9.52 28.48 -2.02
CA GLY A 189 -10.23 29.06 -0.88
C GLY A 189 -10.30 28.13 0.35
N ALA A 190 -10.43 28.72 1.54
CA ALA A 190 -10.24 28.03 2.82
C ALA A 190 -11.30 26.96 3.10
N GLU A 191 -12.55 27.15 2.66
CA GLU A 191 -13.64 26.18 2.77
C GLU A 191 -13.52 25.02 1.76
N ASN A 192 -12.51 25.04 0.87
CA ASN A 192 -12.28 24.00 -0.14
C ASN A 192 -10.98 23.21 0.06
N PHE A 193 -10.08 23.64 0.96
CA PHE A 193 -8.76 23.03 1.18
C PHE A 193 -8.53 22.76 2.67
N LEU A 194 -8.13 21.53 3.02
CA LEU A 194 -7.84 21.12 4.40
C LEU A 194 -6.48 20.41 4.47
N SER A 195 -5.63 20.87 5.39
CA SER A 195 -4.25 20.39 5.53
C SER A 195 -4.10 19.43 6.73
N VAL A 196 -3.79 18.15 6.49
CA VAL A 196 -3.52 17.15 7.52
C VAL A 196 -2.02 16.88 7.59
N HIS A 197 -1.46 16.85 8.80
CA HIS A 197 -0.06 16.51 9.02
C HIS A 197 0.08 15.28 9.91
N LEU A 198 0.82 14.27 9.45
CA LEU A 198 1.11 13.05 10.19
C LEU A 198 2.41 13.20 11.00
N GLY A 199 2.29 13.81 12.18
CA GLY A 199 3.41 14.08 13.09
C GLY A 199 3.82 12.86 13.92
N TRP A 200 5.12 12.67 14.15
CA TRP A 200 5.64 11.59 14.98
C TRP A 200 5.82 12.00 16.44
N VAL A 201 5.27 11.20 17.36
CA VAL A 201 5.40 11.38 18.82
C VAL A 201 6.02 10.11 19.42
N PRO A 202 7.36 9.98 19.38
CA PRO A 202 8.04 8.80 19.93
C PRO A 202 7.83 8.65 21.44
N TYR A 203 7.75 7.39 21.87
CA TYR A 203 7.70 7.01 23.27
C TYR A 203 9.10 6.61 23.75
N GLN A 204 9.65 7.33 24.72
CA GLN A 204 11.00 7.04 25.22
C GLN A 204 10.93 6.02 26.36
N ASN A 205 11.09 4.73 26.02
CA ASN A 205 11.03 3.59 26.95
C ASN A 205 11.82 3.80 28.26
N ALA A 206 13.01 4.43 28.18
CA ALA A 206 13.87 4.68 29.34
C ALA A 206 13.34 5.73 30.34
N THR A 207 12.32 6.52 29.98
CA THR A 207 11.70 7.52 30.87
C THR A 207 10.18 7.44 30.94
N GLY A 208 9.54 6.54 30.20
CA GLY A 208 8.07 6.43 30.13
C GLY A 208 7.35 7.67 29.55
N GLU A 209 8.02 8.49 28.73
CA GLU A 209 7.47 9.76 28.24
C GLU A 209 7.25 9.80 26.73
N GLN A 210 6.11 10.38 26.33
CA GLN A 210 5.81 10.80 24.96
C GLN A 210 6.56 12.09 24.61
N LYS A 211 7.53 12.04 23.68
CA LYS A 211 8.37 13.19 23.33
C LYS A 211 7.82 13.91 22.09
N THR A 212 7.36 15.14 22.28
CA THR A 212 6.65 15.93 21.24
C THR A 212 7.54 16.73 20.30
N LYS A 213 8.85 16.80 20.55
CA LYS A 213 9.77 17.67 19.78
C LYS A 213 9.87 17.35 18.28
N PRO A 214 9.91 16.07 17.82
CA PRO A 214 9.93 15.74 16.40
C PRO A 214 8.72 16.33 15.64
N CYS A 215 7.50 16.09 16.13
CA CYS A 215 6.26 16.67 15.62
C CYS A 215 6.24 18.22 15.65
N GLN A 216 6.76 18.84 16.71
CA GLN A 216 6.88 20.31 16.77
C GLN A 216 7.84 20.87 15.70
N HIS A 217 8.88 20.13 15.32
CA HIS A 217 9.85 20.55 14.32
C HIS A 217 9.33 20.33 12.89
N SER A 218 8.63 19.23 12.60
CA SER A 218 8.00 19.04 11.28
C SER A 218 6.91 20.09 11.01
N VAL A 219 6.08 20.43 12.01
CA VAL A 219 5.10 21.54 11.90
C VAL A 219 5.77 22.92 11.86
N LYS A 220 7.02 23.07 12.28
CA LYS A 220 7.80 24.30 12.03
C LYS A 220 8.20 24.37 10.55
N VAL A 221 8.82 23.33 10.01
CA VAL A 221 9.26 23.28 8.60
C VAL A 221 8.09 23.43 7.63
N MET A 222 6.96 22.77 7.88
CA MET A 222 5.73 22.89 7.09
C MET A 222 5.24 24.35 6.98
N ARG A 223 5.29 25.11 8.08
CA ARG A 223 4.91 26.52 8.13
C ARG A 223 5.96 27.46 7.52
N GLU A 224 7.23 27.05 7.50
CA GLU A 224 8.28 27.77 6.78
C GLU A 224 8.10 27.65 5.26
N ALA A 225 7.48 26.56 4.78
CA ALA A 225 6.94 26.41 3.42
C ALA A 225 5.50 26.97 3.24
N GLY A 226 5.03 27.83 4.15
CA GLY A 226 3.75 28.55 4.02
C GLY A 226 2.47 27.70 4.18
N LEU A 227 2.58 26.44 4.63
CA LEU A 227 1.44 25.57 4.92
C LEU A 227 1.25 25.38 6.43
N LYS A 228 0.00 25.44 6.89
CA LYS A 228 -0.37 25.16 8.29
C LYS A 228 -1.19 23.86 8.35
N PRO A 229 -1.01 22.99 9.35
CA PRO A 229 -1.97 21.91 9.60
C PRO A 229 -3.30 22.45 10.16
N ASP A 230 -4.40 21.93 9.62
CA ASP A 230 -5.76 21.98 10.17
C ASP A 230 -6.04 20.85 11.15
N LEU A 231 -5.44 19.69 10.90
CA LEU A 231 -5.50 18.50 11.75
C LEU A 231 -4.09 17.93 11.92
N LEU A 232 -3.75 17.59 13.16
CA LEU A 232 -2.46 17.02 13.52
C LEU A 232 -2.65 15.59 14.00
N ILE A 233 -2.47 14.63 13.09
CA ILE A 233 -2.56 13.21 13.40
C ILE A 233 -1.22 12.77 13.97
N CYS A 234 -1.22 12.32 15.23
CA CYS A 234 -0.02 12.01 15.99
C CYS A 234 0.22 10.51 16.01
N ARG A 235 1.19 10.04 15.21
CA ARG A 235 1.63 8.64 15.22
C ARG A 235 2.49 8.37 16.46
N SER A 236 2.06 7.45 17.30
CA SER A 236 2.71 7.07 18.56
C SER A 236 2.55 5.57 18.82
N LYS A 237 3.26 5.05 19.82
CA LYS A 237 3.04 3.68 20.31
C LYS A 237 1.75 3.58 21.12
N GLU A 238 1.60 4.48 22.09
CA GLU A 238 0.50 4.53 23.05
C GLU A 238 -0.37 5.79 22.82
N ALA A 239 -1.61 5.78 23.33
CA ALA A 239 -2.56 6.87 23.12
C ALA A 239 -2.02 8.23 23.64
N ILE A 240 -2.23 9.31 22.88
CA ILE A 240 -1.69 10.63 23.19
C ILE A 240 -2.36 11.19 24.46
N LEU A 241 -1.55 11.39 25.52
CA LEU A 241 -2.03 11.83 26.83
C LEU A 241 -2.64 13.26 26.77
N PRO A 242 -3.61 13.61 27.63
CA PRO A 242 -4.28 14.92 27.57
C PRO A 242 -3.34 16.12 27.63
N ASP A 243 -2.30 16.11 28.48
CA ASP A 243 -1.34 17.21 28.57
C ASP A 243 -0.33 17.24 27.41
N ILE A 244 -0.07 16.08 26.81
CA ILE A 244 0.70 15.98 25.56
C ILE A 244 -0.12 16.56 24.39
N ARG A 245 -1.44 16.31 24.36
CA ARG A 245 -2.40 16.90 23.41
C ARG A 245 -2.47 18.42 23.56
N LYS A 246 -2.62 18.95 24.79
CA LYS A 246 -2.55 20.41 25.09
C LYS A 246 -1.21 21.03 24.64
N LYS A 247 -0.10 20.36 24.93
CA LYS A 247 1.26 20.80 24.55
C LYS A 247 1.44 20.85 23.03
N LEU A 248 0.97 19.83 22.30
CA LEU A 248 0.99 19.83 20.84
C LEU A 248 0.10 20.94 20.27
N SER A 249 -1.12 21.10 20.78
CA SER A 249 -2.03 22.19 20.41
C SER A 249 -1.35 23.58 20.51
N LEU A 250 -0.74 23.89 21.65
CA LEU A 250 -0.04 25.16 21.88
C LEU A 250 1.16 25.37 20.93
N PHE A 251 2.05 24.39 20.81
CA PHE A 251 3.30 24.56 20.03
C PHE A 251 3.09 24.45 18.51
N CYS A 252 2.07 23.70 18.06
CA CYS A 252 1.72 23.52 16.65
C CYS A 252 0.63 24.49 16.17
N GLN A 253 0.05 25.30 17.07
CA GLN A 253 -0.97 26.33 16.80
C GLN A 253 -2.27 25.78 16.19
N VAL A 254 -2.64 24.56 16.58
CA VAL A 254 -3.92 23.89 16.29
C VAL A 254 -4.72 23.75 17.58
N LYS A 255 -6.03 23.57 17.53
CA LYS A 255 -6.84 23.34 18.75
C LYS A 255 -6.58 21.96 19.35
N ALA A 256 -6.93 21.76 20.62
CA ALA A 256 -6.84 20.45 21.27
C ALA A 256 -7.77 19.40 20.64
N GLU A 257 -8.91 19.80 20.07
CA GLU A 257 -9.81 18.92 19.29
C GLU A 257 -9.19 18.50 17.94
N GLU A 258 -8.29 19.30 17.39
CA GLU A 258 -7.63 19.07 16.08
C GLU A 258 -6.35 18.20 16.20
N VAL A 259 -5.92 17.85 17.43
CA VAL A 259 -4.78 16.94 17.69
C VAL A 259 -5.30 15.53 17.93
N VAL A 260 -5.14 14.65 16.94
CA VAL A 260 -5.71 13.29 16.91
C VAL A 260 -4.66 12.25 17.34
N SER A 261 -5.03 11.25 18.13
CA SER A 261 -4.16 10.14 18.50
C SER A 261 -4.22 9.02 17.46
N LEU A 262 -3.08 8.58 16.93
CA LEU A 262 -2.96 7.45 16.02
C LEU A 262 -1.95 6.42 16.59
N HIS A 263 -2.34 5.76 17.66
CA HIS A 263 -1.49 4.83 18.40
C HIS A 263 -1.41 3.44 17.75
N ASP A 264 -0.57 2.54 18.25
CA ASP A 264 -0.51 1.16 17.75
C ASP A 264 -1.79 0.39 18.11
N VAL A 265 -2.34 -0.34 17.13
CA VAL A 265 -3.58 -1.12 17.23
C VAL A 265 -3.34 -2.56 16.78
N SER A 266 -4.17 -3.51 17.23
CA SER A 266 -3.98 -4.94 16.95
C SER A 266 -3.97 -5.29 15.46
N ASN A 267 -4.81 -4.63 14.67
CA ASN A 267 -4.84 -4.79 13.22
C ASN A 267 -5.23 -3.48 12.49
N ILE A 268 -4.85 -3.37 11.22
CA ILE A 268 -5.00 -2.15 10.40
C ILE A 268 -6.47 -1.73 10.19
N PHE A 269 -7.43 -2.65 10.33
CA PHE A 269 -8.86 -2.35 10.13
C PHE A 269 -9.49 -1.65 11.36
N ARG A 270 -8.78 -1.59 12.50
CA ARG A 270 -9.13 -0.71 13.63
C ARG A 270 -8.78 0.75 13.40
N VAL A 271 -7.93 1.09 12.42
CA VAL A 271 -7.47 2.47 12.23
C VAL A 271 -8.59 3.45 11.82
N PRO A 272 -9.53 3.11 10.90
CA PRO A 272 -10.70 3.95 10.65
C PRO A 272 -11.60 4.13 11.88
N LEU A 273 -11.74 3.09 12.71
CA LEU A 273 -12.56 3.12 13.92
C LEU A 273 -11.98 4.10 14.94
N LEU A 274 -10.67 4.05 15.19
CA LEU A 274 -9.95 4.98 16.08
C LEU A 274 -10.02 6.45 15.63
N LEU A 275 -10.17 6.70 14.32
CA LEU A 275 -10.40 8.05 13.78
C LEU A 275 -11.87 8.47 13.92
N ALA A 276 -12.83 7.57 13.74
CA ALA A 276 -14.25 7.82 13.95
C ALA A 276 -14.58 8.10 15.43
N GLU A 277 -14.03 7.32 16.37
CA GLU A 277 -14.13 7.51 17.83
C GLU A 277 -13.67 8.91 18.27
N GLN A 278 -12.68 9.48 17.56
CA GLN A 278 -12.18 10.84 17.79
C GLN A 278 -12.90 11.92 16.96
N ASN A 279 -14.06 11.60 16.37
CA ASN A 279 -14.95 12.51 15.63
C ASN A 279 -14.27 13.20 14.42
N VAL A 280 -13.24 12.57 13.84
CA VAL A 280 -12.41 13.18 12.78
C VAL A 280 -13.21 13.48 11.51
N GLY A 281 -14.15 12.61 11.13
CA GLY A 281 -15.05 12.85 9.99
C GLY A 281 -15.91 14.11 10.17
N THR A 282 -16.55 14.26 11.33
CA THR A 282 -17.33 15.45 11.70
C THR A 282 -16.48 16.73 11.71
N LEU A 283 -15.22 16.65 12.20
CA LEU A 283 -14.28 17.78 12.17
C LEU A 283 -13.90 18.19 10.74
N ILE A 284 -13.68 17.23 9.84
CA ILE A 284 -13.40 17.48 8.42
C ILE A 284 -14.60 18.11 7.73
N CYS A 285 -15.80 17.53 7.92
CA CYS A 285 -17.03 18.05 7.30
C CYS A 285 -17.30 19.50 7.73
N LYS A 286 -17.14 19.79 9.03
CA LYS A 286 -17.29 21.14 9.59
C LYS A 286 -16.25 22.14 9.05
N LYS A 287 -15.01 21.73 8.80
CA LYS A 287 -13.97 22.60 8.22
C LYS A 287 -14.19 22.89 6.74
N LEU A 288 -14.61 21.89 5.96
CA LEU A 288 -14.82 22.00 4.52
C LEU A 288 -16.24 22.46 4.11
N GLY A 289 -17.10 22.78 5.08
CA GLY A 289 -18.50 23.16 4.83
C GLY A 289 -19.33 22.06 4.16
N LEU A 290 -18.95 20.79 4.35
CA LEU A 290 -19.66 19.63 3.78
C LEU A 290 -20.90 19.30 4.63
N THR A 291 -22.04 19.09 3.97
CA THR A 291 -23.23 18.54 4.60
C THR A 291 -22.96 17.10 5.04
N ASP A 292 -22.98 16.84 6.34
CA ASP A 292 -22.90 15.48 6.88
C ASP A 292 -24.19 14.72 6.51
N ARG A 293 -24.10 13.79 5.56
CA ARG A 293 -25.26 13.03 5.04
C ARG A 293 -25.68 11.88 5.97
N THR A 294 -25.27 11.92 7.24
CA THR A 294 -25.59 10.92 8.28
C THR A 294 -27.07 10.61 8.44
N GLU A 295 -27.99 11.53 8.12
CA GLU A 295 -29.43 11.27 8.17
C GLU A 295 -29.90 10.21 7.17
N ILE A 296 -29.23 10.06 6.02
CA ILE A 296 -29.53 9.03 5.01
C ILE A 296 -29.38 7.61 5.59
N LYS A 297 -28.54 7.44 6.61
CA LYS A 297 -28.26 6.13 7.24
C LYS A 297 -29.47 5.54 7.97
N GLN A 298 -30.36 6.36 8.53
CA GLN A 298 -31.48 5.85 9.35
C GLN A 298 -32.50 5.04 8.54
N ALA A 299 -32.65 5.31 7.25
CA ALA A 299 -33.52 4.52 6.36
C ALA A 299 -32.94 3.13 6.02
N VAL A 300 -31.64 2.89 6.24
CA VAL A 300 -30.90 1.71 5.75
C VAL A 300 -30.33 0.85 6.90
N LEU A 301 -30.56 1.24 8.15
CA LEU A 301 -30.21 0.46 9.36
C LEU A 301 -31.11 -0.78 9.60
N GLY A 302 -32.02 -1.09 8.67
CA GLY A 302 -32.88 -2.27 8.67
C GLY A 302 -32.14 -3.59 8.40
N GLY A 303 -31.27 -4.00 9.32
CA GLY A 303 -30.64 -5.33 9.34
C GLY A 303 -29.15 -5.35 8.94
N VAL A 304 -28.39 -6.20 9.64
CA VAL A 304 -26.97 -6.47 9.36
C VAL A 304 -26.84 -7.65 8.38
N ASN A 305 -27.47 -7.52 7.21
CA ASN A 305 -27.35 -8.49 6.12
C ASN A 305 -26.22 -8.05 5.17
N TYR A 306 -25.00 -8.53 5.42
CA TYR A 306 -23.88 -8.31 4.51
C TYR A 306 -24.03 -9.18 3.26
N ASN A 307 -24.73 -8.64 2.25
CA ASN A 307 -24.81 -9.21 0.90
C ASN A 307 -23.93 -8.45 -0.11
N GLY A 308 -22.90 -7.72 0.35
CA GLY A 308 -22.01 -6.93 -0.52
C GLY A 308 -22.75 -5.90 -1.38
N GLY A 309 -23.81 -5.28 -0.83
CA GLY A 309 -24.89 -4.64 -1.58
C GLY A 309 -24.47 -3.53 -2.55
N ASP A 310 -25.27 -3.37 -3.60
CA ASP A 310 -24.98 -2.61 -4.82
C ASP A 310 -24.89 -1.08 -4.67
N ASP A 311 -24.94 -0.55 -3.45
CA ASP A 311 -24.87 0.89 -3.15
C ASP A 311 -23.43 1.31 -2.78
N PRO A 312 -22.69 2.01 -3.67
CA PRO A 312 -21.29 2.41 -3.42
C PRO A 312 -21.13 3.49 -2.34
N LEU A 313 -22.20 4.12 -1.86
CA LEU A 313 -22.15 5.17 -0.84
C LEU A 313 -21.97 4.62 0.59
N ILE A 314 -22.45 3.41 0.89
CA ILE A 314 -22.70 2.99 2.27
C ILE A 314 -21.58 2.09 2.81
N THR A 315 -20.38 2.66 2.99
CA THR A 315 -19.33 2.05 3.82
C THR A 315 -19.74 2.15 5.30
N ARG A 316 -20.25 1.07 5.90
CA ARG A 316 -20.67 1.09 7.31
C ARG A 316 -19.46 0.87 8.21
N LEU A 317 -19.26 1.71 9.23
CA LEU A 317 -18.24 1.47 10.26
C LEU A 317 -18.46 0.15 11.02
N GLY A 318 -19.71 -0.35 11.05
CA GLY A 318 -20.03 -1.68 11.57
C GLY A 318 -19.38 -2.82 10.79
N ASP A 319 -19.25 -2.70 9.46
CA ASP A 319 -18.61 -3.73 8.62
C ASP A 319 -17.10 -3.78 8.92
N TRP A 320 -16.48 -2.61 9.13
CA TRP A 320 -15.08 -2.48 9.56
C TRP A 320 -14.85 -2.96 10.99
N ALA A 321 -15.80 -2.74 11.89
CA ALA A 321 -15.76 -3.30 13.25
C ALA A 321 -15.89 -4.83 13.26
N GLY A 322 -16.75 -5.40 12.42
CA GLY A 322 -16.87 -6.84 12.20
C GLY A 322 -15.58 -7.44 11.63
N LEU A 323 -15.03 -6.85 10.57
CA LEU A 323 -13.76 -7.25 9.96
C LEU A 323 -12.60 -7.21 10.97
N ALA A 324 -12.45 -6.10 11.70
CA ALA A 324 -11.41 -5.93 12.70
C ALA A 324 -11.57 -6.92 13.87
N GLY A 325 -12.80 -7.14 14.32
CA GLY A 325 -13.12 -8.10 15.39
C GLY A 325 -12.84 -9.55 14.99
N ARG A 326 -13.20 -9.95 13.77
CA ARG A 326 -12.91 -11.28 13.20
C ARG A 326 -11.40 -11.52 13.12
N VAL A 327 -10.64 -10.54 12.61
CA VAL A 327 -9.17 -10.60 12.52
C VAL A 327 -8.51 -10.83 13.87
N ASP A 328 -8.98 -10.17 14.93
CA ASP A 328 -8.46 -10.36 16.30
C ASP A 328 -8.84 -11.73 16.92
N GLN A 329 -9.76 -12.47 16.31
CA GLN A 329 -10.24 -13.80 16.77
C GLN A 329 -9.63 -14.97 16.00
N LEU A 330 -8.92 -14.72 14.88
CA LEU A 330 -8.29 -15.76 14.06
C LEU A 330 -7.20 -16.52 14.84
N SER A 331 -7.50 -17.76 15.20
CA SER A 331 -6.69 -18.56 16.14
C SER A 331 -6.20 -19.89 15.58
N THR A 332 -6.77 -20.40 14.48
CA THR A 332 -6.31 -21.64 13.81
C THR A 332 -5.28 -21.31 12.74
N PRO A 333 -3.99 -21.67 12.91
CA PRO A 333 -2.94 -21.34 11.94
C PRO A 333 -3.00 -22.25 10.70
N LEU A 334 -2.96 -21.64 9.52
CA LEU A 334 -2.79 -22.30 8.23
C LEU A 334 -1.42 -21.97 7.66
N ARG A 335 -0.56 -22.99 7.55
CA ARG A 335 0.80 -22.83 7.01
C ARG A 335 0.83 -22.82 5.49
N ILE A 336 1.21 -21.68 4.92
CA ILE A 336 1.37 -21.47 3.47
C ILE A 336 2.84 -21.18 3.18
N GLY A 337 3.44 -21.90 2.22
CA GLY A 337 4.79 -21.63 1.75
C GLY A 337 4.78 -20.71 0.53
N MET A 338 5.60 -19.67 0.52
CA MET A 338 5.79 -18.81 -0.65
C MET A 338 7.21 -18.94 -1.20
N VAL A 339 7.34 -19.51 -2.41
CA VAL A 339 8.63 -19.84 -3.04
C VAL A 339 9.09 -18.67 -3.91
N GLY A 340 9.74 -17.70 -3.26
CA GLY A 340 10.05 -16.38 -3.81
C GLY A 340 11.51 -16.16 -4.22
N LYS A 341 11.76 -14.99 -4.82
CA LYS A 341 13.10 -14.50 -5.20
C LYS A 341 13.64 -13.44 -4.21
N TYR A 342 12.74 -12.77 -3.48
CA TYR A 342 13.02 -11.63 -2.60
C TYR A 342 12.57 -11.88 -1.14
N THR A 343 12.83 -13.07 -0.60
CA THR A 343 12.30 -13.49 0.72
C THR A 343 12.78 -12.67 1.92
N GLY A 344 13.88 -11.94 1.79
CA GLY A 344 14.35 -11.00 2.83
C GLY A 344 13.62 -9.65 2.85
N LEU A 345 12.72 -9.37 1.90
CA LEU A 345 12.03 -8.09 1.74
C LEU A 345 10.53 -8.33 1.57
N THR A 346 9.77 -8.12 2.65
CA THR A 346 8.31 -8.31 2.68
C THR A 346 7.57 -7.44 1.67
N ASP A 347 8.10 -6.24 1.41
CA ASP A 347 7.46 -5.19 0.62
C ASP A 347 7.52 -5.48 -0.88
N SER A 348 8.43 -6.37 -1.31
CA SER A 348 8.55 -6.85 -2.69
C SER A 348 7.40 -7.77 -3.15
N TYR A 349 6.52 -8.19 -2.24
CA TYR A 349 5.36 -9.07 -2.49
C TYR A 349 4.12 -8.64 -1.68
N MET A 350 4.02 -7.37 -1.29
CA MET A 350 3.02 -6.94 -0.30
C MET A 350 1.58 -7.21 -0.77
N SER A 351 1.24 -7.04 -2.04
CA SER A 351 -0.09 -7.36 -2.59
C SER A 351 -0.44 -8.84 -2.48
N VAL A 352 0.54 -9.73 -2.74
CA VAL A 352 0.38 -11.17 -2.57
C VAL A 352 0.13 -11.51 -1.10
N VAL A 353 0.91 -10.93 -0.18
CA VAL A 353 0.73 -11.11 1.28
C VAL A 353 -0.63 -10.59 1.74
N LYS A 354 -1.07 -9.41 1.26
CA LYS A 354 -2.41 -8.86 1.56
C LYS A 354 -3.52 -9.73 1.02
N SER A 355 -3.35 -10.32 -0.15
CA SER A 355 -4.34 -11.19 -0.79
C SER A 355 -4.49 -12.54 -0.09
N LEU A 356 -3.37 -13.12 0.37
CA LEU A 356 -3.39 -14.26 1.30
C LEU A 356 -4.08 -13.88 2.62
N GLN A 357 -3.79 -12.69 3.18
CA GLN A 357 -4.47 -12.22 4.39
C GLN A 357 -5.99 -12.09 4.20
N HIS A 358 -6.47 -11.44 3.13
CA HIS A 358 -7.90 -11.33 2.83
C HIS A 358 -8.59 -12.70 2.68
N ALA A 359 -7.96 -13.62 1.94
CA ALA A 359 -8.47 -14.98 1.73
C ALA A 359 -8.51 -15.80 3.03
N CYS A 360 -7.48 -15.71 3.87
CA CYS A 360 -7.45 -16.35 5.19
C CYS A 360 -8.51 -15.79 6.14
N ILE A 361 -8.76 -14.47 6.11
CA ILE A 361 -9.82 -13.82 6.90
C ILE A 361 -11.19 -14.37 6.51
N GLU A 362 -11.52 -14.41 5.21
CA GLU A 362 -12.80 -14.99 4.78
C GLU A 362 -12.88 -16.49 5.12
N ALA A 363 -11.80 -17.26 4.93
CA ALA A 363 -11.75 -18.68 5.26
C ALA A 363 -11.71 -18.99 6.78
N GLY A 364 -11.65 -17.97 7.65
CA GLY A 364 -11.67 -18.14 9.11
C GLY A 364 -10.39 -18.78 9.68
N VAL A 365 -9.24 -18.50 9.07
CA VAL A 365 -7.93 -19.06 9.48
C VAL A 365 -6.87 -17.96 9.63
N LEU A 366 -5.89 -18.18 10.50
CA LEU A 366 -4.74 -17.31 10.69
C LEU A 366 -3.62 -17.69 9.70
N LEU A 367 -3.05 -16.73 8.98
CA LEU A 367 -1.98 -16.99 8.01
C LEU A 367 -0.61 -17.22 8.69
N ASP A 368 -0.09 -18.45 8.64
CA ASP A 368 1.31 -18.78 8.96
C ASP A 368 2.12 -18.80 7.64
N LEU A 369 2.65 -17.64 7.24
CA LEU A 369 3.36 -17.47 5.97
C LEU A 369 4.85 -17.83 6.12
N GLN A 370 5.26 -18.90 5.43
CA GLN A 370 6.63 -19.41 5.42
C GLN A 370 7.35 -18.97 4.14
N TRP A 371 8.44 -18.21 4.31
CA TRP A 371 9.20 -17.62 3.20
C TRP A 371 10.30 -18.58 2.74
N ILE A 372 10.19 -19.09 1.51
CA ILE A 372 11.11 -20.09 0.95
C ILE A 372 11.89 -19.44 -0.18
N GLU A 373 13.19 -19.26 0.00
CA GLU A 373 14.07 -18.69 -1.03
C GLU A 373 14.31 -19.75 -2.12
N SER A 374 13.75 -19.51 -3.30
CA SER A 374 13.73 -20.48 -4.41
C SER A 374 15.10 -21.08 -4.76
N THR A 375 16.18 -20.29 -4.78
CA THR A 375 17.53 -20.81 -5.06
C THR A 375 18.00 -21.86 -4.05
N ASN A 376 17.52 -21.84 -2.81
CA ASN A 376 17.93 -22.84 -1.81
C ASN A 376 17.32 -24.22 -2.05
N LEU A 377 16.33 -24.33 -2.93
CA LEU A 377 15.74 -25.61 -3.34
C LEU A 377 16.55 -26.28 -4.48
N GLU A 378 17.55 -25.60 -5.04
CA GLU A 378 18.33 -26.06 -6.18
C GLU A 378 19.51 -26.96 -5.76
N LEU A 379 19.88 -27.90 -6.64
CA LEU A 379 21.01 -28.81 -6.42
C LEU A 379 22.35 -28.07 -6.20
N ASN A 380 22.49 -26.86 -6.73
CA ASN A 380 23.64 -26.00 -6.47
C ASN A 380 23.79 -25.68 -4.97
N THR A 381 22.69 -25.35 -4.28
CA THR A 381 22.70 -25.15 -2.82
C THR A 381 22.84 -26.48 -2.08
N CYS A 382 22.26 -27.58 -2.57
CA CYS A 382 22.53 -28.91 -2.01
C CYS A 382 24.02 -29.26 -1.97
N ASN A 383 24.81 -28.76 -2.94
CA ASN A 383 26.25 -28.98 -3.01
C ASN A 383 27.07 -27.94 -2.20
N SER A 384 26.64 -26.66 -2.15
CA SER A 384 27.39 -25.59 -1.49
C SER A 384 27.05 -25.38 0.00
N ASP A 385 25.80 -25.62 0.37
CA ASP A 385 25.25 -25.48 1.72
C ASP A 385 24.10 -26.50 1.91
N PRO A 386 24.44 -27.79 2.15
CA PRO A 386 23.45 -28.86 2.31
C PRO A 386 22.43 -28.55 3.40
N LYS A 387 22.86 -27.85 4.47
CA LYS A 387 22.00 -27.49 5.59
C LYS A 387 20.92 -26.50 5.17
N LYS A 388 21.26 -25.40 4.49
CA LYS A 388 20.29 -24.40 4.01
C LYS A 388 19.32 -25.00 3.00
N TYR A 389 19.77 -25.98 2.21
CA TYR A 389 18.93 -26.78 1.31
C TYR A 389 17.94 -27.66 2.09
N GLU A 390 18.42 -28.46 3.05
CA GLU A 390 17.59 -29.32 3.89
C GLU A 390 16.55 -28.53 4.71
N GLU A 391 16.94 -27.42 5.32
CA GLU A 391 16.04 -26.52 6.07
C GLU A 391 14.94 -25.94 5.15
N SER A 392 15.31 -25.47 3.95
CA SER A 392 14.35 -24.92 2.98
C SER A 392 13.35 -25.98 2.49
N TRP A 393 13.82 -27.20 2.23
CA TRP A 393 12.96 -28.32 1.86
C TRP A 393 12.09 -28.84 3.00
N ALA A 394 12.57 -28.81 4.25
CA ALA A 394 11.79 -29.18 5.43
C ALA A 394 10.64 -28.19 5.68
N ILE A 395 10.90 -26.88 5.53
CA ILE A 395 9.88 -25.83 5.59
C ILE A 395 8.82 -26.07 4.51
N LEU A 396 9.23 -26.26 3.26
CA LEU A 396 8.34 -26.52 2.11
C LEU A 396 7.43 -27.73 2.36
N LYS A 397 8.00 -28.87 2.78
CA LYS A 397 7.26 -30.11 3.09
C LYS A 397 6.33 -29.99 4.31
N SER A 398 6.48 -28.96 5.14
CA SER A 398 5.57 -28.69 6.29
C SER A 398 4.35 -27.85 5.92
N CYS A 399 4.32 -27.24 4.73
CA CYS A 399 3.25 -26.35 4.29
C CYS A 399 2.01 -27.12 3.80
N LYS A 400 0.83 -26.49 3.91
CA LYS A 400 -0.45 -27.03 3.44
C LYS A 400 -0.90 -26.50 2.07
N GLY A 401 -0.24 -25.46 1.59
CA GLY A 401 -0.30 -25.00 0.20
C GLY A 401 0.98 -24.23 -0.14
N ILE A 402 1.36 -24.24 -1.42
CA ILE A 402 2.54 -23.55 -1.95
C ILE A 402 2.12 -22.52 -3.00
N LEU A 403 2.59 -21.30 -2.83
CA LEU A 403 2.39 -20.19 -3.78
C LEU A 403 3.73 -19.85 -4.46
N VAL A 404 3.72 -19.79 -5.80
CA VAL A 404 4.86 -19.33 -6.62
C VAL A 404 4.48 -17.97 -7.25
N PRO A 405 4.96 -16.85 -6.70
CA PRO A 405 4.61 -15.52 -7.19
C PRO A 405 5.41 -15.16 -8.45
N GLY A 406 5.03 -14.05 -9.07
CA GLY A 406 5.78 -13.43 -10.17
C GLY A 406 7.25 -13.14 -9.81
N ALA A 407 8.09 -13.06 -10.83
CA ALA A 407 9.50 -12.68 -10.74
C ALA A 407 9.98 -12.23 -12.14
N PHE A 408 11.23 -11.76 -12.24
CA PHE A 408 11.87 -11.44 -13.52
C PHE A 408 13.27 -12.04 -13.58
N GLY A 409 13.63 -12.68 -14.69
CA GLY A 409 14.95 -13.25 -14.96
C GLY A 409 15.28 -14.54 -14.19
N ASN A 410 16.22 -15.31 -14.77
CA ASN A 410 16.54 -16.71 -14.48
C ASN A 410 16.86 -17.13 -13.02
N ARG A 411 17.39 -16.26 -12.14
CA ARG A 411 17.75 -16.67 -10.75
C ARG A 411 16.54 -17.24 -9.99
N GLY A 412 16.64 -18.50 -9.57
CA GLY A 412 15.64 -19.21 -8.75
C GLY A 412 14.57 -19.98 -9.52
N ILE A 413 14.65 -20.05 -10.85
CA ILE A 413 13.62 -20.69 -11.68
C ILE A 413 13.60 -22.22 -11.48
N GLU A 414 14.76 -22.89 -11.45
CA GLU A 414 14.82 -24.34 -11.26
C GLU A 414 14.31 -24.75 -9.86
N GLY A 415 14.60 -23.95 -8.83
CA GLY A 415 14.02 -24.15 -7.50
C GLY A 415 12.49 -24.01 -7.47
N LYS A 416 11.93 -23.09 -8.27
CA LYS A 416 10.46 -22.97 -8.46
C LYS A 416 9.88 -24.17 -9.21
N ILE A 417 10.57 -24.70 -10.22
CA ILE A 417 10.17 -25.92 -10.97
C ILE A 417 10.14 -27.13 -10.03
N LEU A 418 11.15 -27.29 -9.18
CA LEU A 418 11.19 -28.35 -8.17
C LEU A 418 10.06 -28.25 -7.14
N ALA A 419 9.69 -27.02 -6.74
CA ALA A 419 8.52 -26.80 -5.87
C ALA A 419 7.19 -27.15 -6.56
N ALA A 420 7.01 -26.75 -7.83
CA ALA A 420 5.82 -27.08 -8.61
C ALA A 420 5.66 -28.61 -8.82
N LYS A 421 6.78 -29.30 -9.07
CA LYS A 421 6.86 -30.76 -9.18
C LYS A 421 6.43 -31.44 -7.88
N TYR A 422 7.02 -31.02 -6.75
CA TYR A 422 6.68 -31.56 -5.44
C TYR A 422 5.18 -31.45 -5.16
N CYS A 423 4.57 -30.31 -5.47
CA CYS A 423 3.12 -30.11 -5.27
C CYS A 423 2.30 -31.10 -6.09
N ARG A 424 2.55 -31.17 -7.41
CA ARG A 424 1.88 -32.08 -8.35
C ARG A 424 1.93 -33.55 -7.88
N GLU A 425 3.11 -33.99 -7.44
CA GLU A 425 3.38 -35.38 -7.08
C GLU A 425 2.87 -35.76 -5.68
N ASN A 426 2.71 -34.80 -4.78
CA ASN A 426 2.28 -35.01 -3.39
C ASN A 426 0.86 -34.50 -3.11
N GLN A 427 0.12 -34.08 -4.13
CA GLN A 427 -1.24 -33.54 -4.06
C GLN A 427 -1.38 -32.31 -3.13
N ILE A 428 -0.31 -31.52 -3.00
CA ILE A 428 -0.29 -30.31 -2.16
C ILE A 428 -0.83 -29.13 -2.98
N PRO A 429 -1.84 -28.39 -2.50
CA PRO A 429 -2.36 -27.20 -3.16
C PRO A 429 -1.28 -26.26 -3.71
N TYR A 430 -1.35 -25.98 -5.01
CA TYR A 430 -0.39 -25.15 -5.75
C TYR A 430 -1.09 -23.95 -6.37
N PHE A 431 -0.52 -22.76 -6.18
CA PHE A 431 -0.95 -21.54 -6.86
C PHE A 431 0.22 -20.81 -7.52
N GLY A 432 0.24 -20.78 -8.84
CA GLY A 432 1.23 -20.05 -9.64
C GLY A 432 0.67 -18.72 -10.17
N ILE A 433 1.41 -17.62 -9.98
CA ILE A 433 1.05 -16.28 -10.48
C ILE A 433 2.11 -15.80 -11.48
N CYS A 434 1.67 -15.39 -12.67
CA CYS A 434 2.52 -14.96 -13.79
C CYS A 434 3.60 -16.02 -14.10
N VAL A 435 4.86 -15.78 -13.74
CA VAL A 435 5.95 -16.78 -13.82
C VAL A 435 5.61 -18.12 -13.15
N GLY A 436 4.69 -18.16 -12.17
CA GLY A 436 4.18 -19.41 -11.61
C GLY A 436 3.48 -20.32 -12.64
N LEU A 437 2.60 -19.77 -13.51
CA LEU A 437 1.96 -20.53 -14.59
C LEU A 437 3.01 -21.06 -15.59
N GLN A 438 4.00 -20.22 -15.92
CA GLN A 438 5.09 -20.59 -16.82
C GLN A 438 5.95 -21.72 -16.23
N VAL A 439 6.31 -21.62 -14.95
CA VAL A 439 7.03 -22.66 -14.19
C VAL A 439 6.26 -23.97 -14.17
N ALA A 440 4.96 -23.94 -13.88
CA ALA A 440 4.10 -25.13 -13.88
C ALA A 440 4.04 -25.79 -15.28
N THR A 441 3.95 -24.97 -16.33
CA THR A 441 3.97 -25.45 -17.73
C THR A 441 5.30 -26.12 -18.09
N ILE A 442 6.43 -25.52 -17.70
CA ILE A 442 7.78 -26.07 -17.90
C ILE A 442 7.95 -27.39 -17.13
N GLU A 443 7.53 -27.43 -15.86
CA GLU A 443 7.59 -28.61 -15.01
C GLU A 443 6.84 -29.79 -15.63
N PHE A 444 5.60 -29.55 -16.06
CA PHE A 444 4.74 -30.58 -16.62
C PHE A 444 5.26 -31.09 -17.98
N CYS A 445 5.75 -30.20 -18.85
CA CYS A 445 6.41 -30.58 -20.11
C CYS A 445 7.63 -31.49 -19.87
N ARG A 446 8.51 -31.14 -18.94
CA ARG A 446 9.69 -31.95 -18.61
C ARG A 446 9.32 -33.31 -18.00
N ASN A 447 8.46 -33.32 -16.98
CA ASN A 447 8.27 -34.48 -16.10
C ASN A 447 7.10 -35.39 -16.50
N VAL A 448 6.12 -34.92 -17.28
CA VAL A 448 4.93 -35.69 -17.68
C VAL A 448 4.89 -35.93 -19.18
N LEU A 449 5.29 -34.95 -20.01
CA LEU A 449 5.38 -35.13 -21.47
C LEU A 449 6.74 -35.67 -21.94
N GLY A 450 7.74 -35.78 -21.05
CA GLY A 450 9.08 -36.27 -21.38
C GLY A 450 9.91 -35.32 -22.24
N LEU A 451 9.53 -34.04 -22.31
CA LEU A 451 10.23 -33.02 -23.09
C LEU A 451 11.44 -32.49 -22.29
N GLU A 452 12.50 -33.30 -22.25
CA GLU A 452 13.76 -32.93 -21.60
C GLU A 452 14.31 -31.60 -22.17
N GLY A 453 14.85 -30.75 -21.29
CA GLY A 453 15.34 -29.42 -21.66
C GLY A 453 14.27 -28.37 -22.00
N ALA A 454 12.96 -28.69 -21.94
CA ALA A 454 11.91 -27.70 -22.17
C ALA A 454 12.00 -26.49 -21.22
N ASN A 455 11.80 -25.28 -21.75
CA ASN A 455 12.00 -24.05 -21.00
C ASN A 455 11.19 -22.85 -21.53
N SER A 456 11.30 -21.72 -20.83
CA SER A 456 10.95 -20.39 -21.36
C SER A 456 12.14 -19.79 -22.08
N THR A 457 11.89 -19.14 -23.22
CA THR A 457 12.91 -18.31 -23.90
C THR A 457 13.33 -17.07 -23.10
N GLU A 458 12.73 -16.76 -21.94
CA GLU A 458 13.25 -15.77 -20.98
C GLU A 458 14.46 -16.33 -20.19
N PHE A 459 14.51 -17.63 -19.95
CA PHE A 459 15.47 -18.27 -19.05
C PHE A 459 16.55 -19.06 -19.79
N ASP A 460 16.20 -19.59 -20.97
CA ASP A 460 17.08 -20.30 -21.89
C ASP A 460 16.59 -20.06 -23.32
N GLU A 461 17.24 -19.14 -24.03
CA GLU A 461 16.97 -18.85 -25.45
C GLU A 461 17.33 -20.03 -26.37
N SER A 462 18.12 -21.00 -25.89
CA SER A 462 18.62 -22.15 -26.66
C SER A 462 17.83 -23.45 -26.45
N THR A 463 16.74 -23.41 -25.67
CA THR A 463 15.95 -24.59 -25.33
C THR A 463 15.46 -25.34 -26.59
N PRO A 464 15.59 -26.69 -26.65
CA PRO A 464 15.06 -27.48 -27.76
C PRO A 464 13.52 -27.47 -27.81
N HIS A 465 12.87 -27.11 -26.70
CA HIS A 465 11.42 -27.11 -26.56
C HIS A 465 10.95 -25.79 -25.89
N PRO A 466 10.80 -24.69 -26.67
CA PRO A 466 10.33 -23.40 -26.18
C PRO A 466 8.83 -23.45 -25.89
N VAL A 467 8.48 -23.98 -24.72
CA VAL A 467 7.10 -24.16 -24.23
C VAL A 467 6.50 -22.86 -23.70
N VAL A 468 7.34 -21.88 -23.36
CA VAL A 468 6.98 -20.49 -23.09
C VAL A 468 7.86 -19.60 -23.96
N MET A 469 7.27 -18.59 -24.62
CA MET A 469 7.94 -17.79 -25.65
C MET A 469 7.58 -16.30 -25.56
N PHE A 470 8.47 -15.44 -26.07
CA PHE A 470 8.21 -14.00 -26.17
C PHE A 470 7.09 -13.73 -27.17
N MET A 471 5.99 -13.11 -26.71
CA MET A 471 4.82 -12.81 -27.55
C MET A 471 4.19 -11.47 -27.13
N PRO A 472 4.87 -10.35 -27.42
CA PRO A 472 4.47 -9.02 -26.97
C PRO A 472 3.14 -8.56 -27.59
N GLU A 473 2.49 -7.63 -26.92
CA GLU A 473 1.41 -6.86 -27.55
C GLU A 473 2.00 -5.91 -28.61
N HIS A 474 1.21 -5.59 -29.62
CA HIS A 474 1.59 -4.68 -30.71
C HIS A 474 0.63 -3.50 -30.67
N SER A 475 1.16 -2.30 -30.43
CA SER A 475 0.37 -1.07 -30.39
C SER A 475 0.44 -0.32 -31.73
N ALA A 476 -0.65 0.35 -32.09
CA ALA A 476 -0.66 1.30 -33.21
C ALA A 476 0.03 2.64 -32.86
N THR A 477 0.26 2.92 -31.56
CA THR A 477 0.83 4.18 -31.06
C THR A 477 2.24 4.05 -30.49
N ILE A 478 2.71 2.83 -30.21
CA ILE A 478 4.04 2.55 -29.66
C ILE A 478 4.74 1.55 -30.58
N MET A 479 5.89 1.94 -31.15
CA MET A 479 6.66 1.06 -32.03
C MET A 479 7.48 0.04 -31.22
N GLY A 480 7.51 -1.21 -31.70
CA GLY A 480 8.18 -2.33 -31.03
C GLY A 480 7.20 -3.23 -30.26
N GLY A 481 7.72 -4.26 -29.59
CA GLY A 481 6.93 -5.18 -28.79
C GLY A 481 6.63 -4.62 -27.40
N THR A 482 5.37 -4.32 -27.11
CA THR A 482 4.93 -3.79 -25.81
C THR A 482 4.64 -4.90 -24.80
N MET A 483 4.72 -4.58 -23.52
CA MET A 483 4.29 -5.48 -22.43
C MET A 483 2.76 -5.67 -22.46
N ARG A 484 2.27 -6.88 -22.17
CA ARG A 484 0.86 -7.12 -21.83
C ARG A 484 0.62 -6.59 -20.43
N LEU A 485 -0.05 -5.44 -20.35
CA LEU A 485 -0.05 -4.55 -19.19
C LEU A 485 -1.43 -3.94 -18.94
N GLY A 486 -1.85 -3.88 -17.67
CA GLY A 486 -3.15 -3.37 -17.26
C GLY A 486 -4.27 -4.40 -17.34
N ALA A 487 -5.52 -3.96 -17.27
CA ALA A 487 -6.67 -4.85 -17.35
C ALA A 487 -6.81 -5.48 -18.75
N ARG A 488 -7.09 -6.79 -18.81
CA ARG A 488 -7.43 -7.51 -20.05
C ARG A 488 -8.57 -8.50 -19.81
N CYS A 489 -9.33 -8.76 -20.86
CA CYS A 489 -10.36 -9.79 -20.88
C CYS A 489 -9.73 -11.20 -20.93
N THR A 490 -10.10 -12.06 -19.98
CA THR A 490 -9.88 -13.51 -20.02
C THR A 490 -11.24 -14.21 -20.14
N ILE A 491 -11.40 -15.06 -21.17
CA ILE A 491 -12.62 -15.82 -21.45
C ILE A 491 -12.51 -17.23 -20.85
N ILE A 492 -13.47 -17.60 -20.02
CA ILE A 492 -13.59 -18.92 -19.38
C ILE A 492 -14.61 -19.76 -20.14
N LYS A 493 -14.12 -20.63 -21.03
CA LYS A 493 -14.95 -21.36 -22.01
C LYS A 493 -15.60 -22.62 -21.43
N ASP A 494 -14.88 -23.38 -20.62
CA ASP A 494 -15.42 -24.57 -19.96
C ASP A 494 -16.12 -24.17 -18.66
N GLN A 495 -17.45 -24.16 -18.69
CA GLN A 495 -18.28 -23.83 -17.53
C GLN A 495 -18.21 -24.90 -16.41
N THR A 496 -17.62 -26.07 -16.66
CA THR A 496 -17.39 -27.12 -15.65
C THR A 496 -16.01 -27.05 -14.99
N SER A 497 -15.10 -26.20 -15.50
CA SER A 497 -13.75 -25.97 -14.94
C SER A 497 -13.76 -25.45 -13.50
N LEU A 498 -12.61 -25.50 -12.82
CA LEU A 498 -12.45 -24.85 -11.52
C LEU A 498 -12.50 -23.32 -11.68
N ALA A 499 -11.88 -22.75 -12.72
CA ALA A 499 -11.92 -21.31 -13.02
C ALA A 499 -13.37 -20.79 -13.09
N SER A 500 -14.25 -21.48 -13.82
CA SER A 500 -15.68 -21.18 -13.86
C SER A 500 -16.28 -21.16 -12.44
N LYS A 501 -16.09 -22.24 -11.67
CA LYS A 501 -16.68 -22.38 -10.33
C LYS A 501 -16.19 -21.31 -9.36
N ILE A 502 -14.91 -20.92 -9.41
CA ILE A 502 -14.33 -19.92 -8.49
C ILE A 502 -14.70 -18.48 -8.88
N TYR A 503 -14.78 -18.17 -10.18
CA TYR A 503 -15.25 -16.87 -10.69
C TYR A 503 -16.77 -16.82 -10.86
N CYS A 504 -17.53 -17.40 -9.93
CA CYS A 504 -19.00 -17.36 -9.89
C CYS A 504 -19.72 -17.79 -11.20
N GLY A 505 -19.08 -18.57 -12.07
CA GLY A 505 -19.57 -18.95 -13.40
C GLY A 505 -19.67 -17.79 -14.40
N GLU A 506 -18.89 -16.73 -14.20
CA GLU A 506 -18.76 -15.66 -15.19
C GLU A 506 -17.96 -16.17 -16.42
N PRO A 507 -18.44 -15.96 -17.65
CA PRO A 507 -17.75 -16.41 -18.86
C PRO A 507 -16.57 -15.50 -19.24
N VAL A 508 -16.49 -14.31 -18.64
CA VAL A 508 -15.47 -13.28 -18.91
C VAL A 508 -15.04 -12.65 -17.59
N VAL A 509 -13.72 -12.56 -17.37
CA VAL A 509 -13.13 -11.89 -16.20
C VAL A 509 -12.09 -10.86 -16.63
N PHE A 510 -11.97 -9.77 -15.88
CA PHE A 510 -11.07 -8.64 -16.18
C PHE A 510 -10.01 -8.47 -15.10
N GLU A 511 -8.85 -9.06 -15.31
CA GLU A 511 -7.72 -9.09 -14.36
C GLU A 511 -6.53 -8.28 -14.90
N ARG A 512 -5.58 -7.92 -14.03
CA ARG A 512 -4.43 -7.07 -14.38
C ARG A 512 -3.21 -7.89 -14.78
N HIS A 513 -2.59 -7.56 -15.91
CA HIS A 513 -1.40 -8.23 -16.45
C HIS A 513 -0.14 -7.37 -16.29
N ARG A 514 1.03 -8.01 -16.23
CA ARG A 514 2.37 -7.38 -16.25
C ARG A 514 3.45 -8.34 -16.78
N HIS A 515 3.33 -8.78 -18.03
CA HIS A 515 4.24 -9.79 -18.61
C HIS A 515 4.53 -9.60 -20.10
N ARG A 516 5.53 -10.35 -20.61
CA ARG A 516 6.00 -10.33 -22.01
C ARG A 516 6.08 -11.70 -22.68
N TYR A 517 5.95 -12.77 -21.88
CA TYR A 517 6.11 -14.15 -22.30
C TYR A 517 4.80 -14.91 -22.06
N GLU A 518 4.45 -15.77 -23.00
CA GLU A 518 3.19 -16.52 -23.08
C GLU A 518 3.48 -18.01 -23.28
N VAL A 519 2.52 -18.90 -22.95
CA VAL A 519 2.61 -20.32 -23.32
C VAL A 519 2.59 -20.46 -24.84
N ASN A 520 3.54 -21.20 -25.40
CA ASN A 520 3.56 -21.53 -26.83
C ASN A 520 2.43 -22.52 -27.15
N THR A 521 1.44 -22.06 -27.91
CA THR A 521 0.23 -22.83 -28.24
C THR A 521 0.48 -24.11 -29.03
N GLN A 522 1.68 -24.30 -29.62
CA GLN A 522 2.07 -25.56 -30.26
C GLN A 522 2.03 -26.75 -29.29
N TYR A 523 2.32 -26.53 -28.00
CA TYR A 523 2.32 -27.56 -26.97
C TYR A 523 0.95 -27.76 -26.31
N LYS A 524 -0.03 -26.87 -26.58
CA LYS A 524 -1.34 -26.84 -25.91
C LYS A 524 -2.05 -28.19 -25.97
N GLN A 525 -2.19 -28.79 -27.15
CA GLN A 525 -2.97 -30.02 -27.30
C GLN A 525 -2.32 -31.19 -26.57
N ALA A 526 -0.99 -31.25 -26.49
CA ALA A 526 -0.28 -32.29 -25.74
C ALA A 526 -0.51 -32.15 -24.22
N LEU A 527 -0.46 -30.91 -23.70
CA LEU A 527 -0.77 -30.58 -22.32
C LEU A 527 -2.23 -30.94 -21.96
N GLU A 528 -3.19 -30.50 -22.77
CA GLU A 528 -4.63 -30.72 -22.53
C GLU A 528 -5.00 -32.22 -22.59
N ASN A 529 -4.37 -32.98 -23.49
CA ASN A 529 -4.54 -34.43 -23.59
C ASN A 529 -3.96 -35.17 -22.37
N ALA A 530 -2.86 -34.67 -21.79
CA ALA A 530 -2.24 -35.21 -20.58
C ALA A 530 -2.90 -34.71 -19.27
N GLY A 531 -3.92 -33.85 -19.36
CA GLY A 531 -4.72 -33.39 -18.22
C GLY A 531 -4.39 -32.00 -17.68
N PHE A 532 -3.41 -31.30 -18.25
CA PHE A 532 -3.07 -29.91 -17.94
C PHE A 532 -3.89 -28.98 -18.85
N VAL A 533 -4.99 -28.44 -18.32
CA VAL A 533 -6.06 -27.78 -19.09
C VAL A 533 -5.95 -26.26 -19.03
N PHE A 534 -6.15 -25.57 -20.16
CA PHE A 534 -6.19 -24.10 -20.21
C PHE A 534 -7.63 -23.57 -20.22
N SER A 535 -8.22 -23.44 -19.03
CA SER A 535 -9.62 -23.06 -18.82
C SER A 535 -9.91 -21.59 -19.15
N GLY A 536 -8.94 -20.70 -18.96
CA GLY A 536 -9.01 -19.26 -19.28
C GLY A 536 -8.04 -18.88 -20.41
N GLN A 537 -8.51 -18.07 -21.37
CA GLN A 537 -7.78 -17.71 -22.60
C GLN A 537 -8.05 -16.24 -22.97
N ASP A 538 -7.17 -15.59 -23.74
CA ASP A 538 -7.48 -14.25 -24.26
C ASP A 538 -8.63 -14.27 -25.31
N GLU A 539 -9.14 -13.09 -25.66
CA GLU A 539 -10.24 -12.89 -26.61
C GLU A 539 -10.03 -13.60 -27.95
N ARG A 540 -8.77 -13.76 -28.37
CA ARG A 540 -8.38 -14.40 -29.63
C ARG A 540 -8.14 -15.90 -29.49
N GLY A 541 -8.11 -16.43 -28.26
CA GLY A 541 -7.74 -17.82 -27.97
C GLY A 541 -6.26 -18.14 -28.25
N VAL A 542 -5.40 -17.11 -28.32
CA VAL A 542 -3.97 -17.22 -28.65
C VAL A 542 -3.13 -17.26 -27.37
N ARG A 543 -3.53 -16.52 -26.33
CA ARG A 543 -2.88 -16.57 -25.00
C ARG A 543 -3.65 -17.48 -24.06
N MET A 544 -2.91 -18.22 -23.24
CA MET A 544 -3.45 -19.12 -22.23
C MET A 544 -3.25 -18.47 -20.86
N GLU A 545 -4.35 -18.05 -20.23
CA GLU A 545 -4.33 -17.09 -19.11
C GLU A 545 -4.59 -17.77 -17.75
N ILE A 546 -5.26 -18.93 -17.75
CA ILE A 546 -5.49 -19.78 -16.57
C ILE A 546 -5.21 -21.24 -16.95
N CYS A 547 -4.48 -21.97 -16.11
CA CYS A 547 -4.27 -23.40 -16.24
C CYS A 547 -4.67 -24.18 -14.98
N GLU A 548 -5.18 -25.41 -15.18
CA GLU A 548 -5.67 -26.32 -14.14
C GLU A 548 -5.15 -27.75 -14.40
N LEU A 549 -4.75 -28.48 -13.36
CA LEU A 549 -4.47 -29.91 -13.48
C LEU A 549 -5.67 -30.77 -13.08
N LYS A 550 -6.19 -31.56 -14.01
CA LYS A 550 -7.27 -32.53 -13.75
C LYS A 550 -6.86 -33.54 -12.67
N GLY A 551 -7.75 -33.75 -11.70
CA GLY A 551 -7.60 -34.77 -10.64
C GLY A 551 -6.76 -34.35 -9.43
N HIS A 552 -6.22 -33.13 -9.41
CA HIS A 552 -5.48 -32.58 -8.26
C HIS A 552 -6.38 -31.65 -7.44
N PRO A 553 -6.36 -31.65 -6.08
CA PRO A 553 -7.30 -30.88 -5.25
C PRO A 553 -7.29 -29.37 -5.54
N TYR A 554 -6.10 -28.77 -5.64
CA TYR A 554 -5.94 -27.44 -6.23
C TYR A 554 -4.57 -27.30 -6.88
N TYR A 555 -4.51 -27.23 -8.21
CA TYR A 555 -3.28 -26.90 -8.94
C TYR A 555 -3.65 -25.93 -10.03
N CYS A 556 -3.50 -24.65 -9.71
CA CYS A 556 -3.95 -23.54 -10.55
C CYS A 556 -2.77 -22.63 -10.87
N GLY A 557 -2.59 -22.30 -12.14
CA GLY A 557 -1.74 -21.20 -12.58
C GLY A 557 -2.60 -20.10 -13.19
N VAL A 558 -2.21 -18.84 -12.97
CA VAL A 558 -2.76 -17.68 -13.66
C VAL A 558 -1.63 -16.83 -14.22
N GLN A 559 -1.83 -16.25 -15.40
CA GLN A 559 -0.83 -15.41 -16.06
C GLN A 559 -0.97 -13.92 -15.68
N PHE A 560 -2.17 -13.51 -15.26
CA PHE A 560 -2.46 -12.22 -14.60
C PHE A 560 -2.03 -12.20 -13.12
N HIS A 561 -2.16 -11.03 -12.50
CA HIS A 561 -1.88 -10.72 -11.10
C HIS A 561 -3.17 -10.40 -10.32
N PRO A 562 -3.90 -11.41 -9.82
CA PRO A 562 -5.16 -11.19 -9.09
C PRO A 562 -4.97 -10.46 -7.74
N GLU A 563 -3.73 -10.38 -7.24
CA GLU A 563 -3.39 -9.69 -6.00
C GLU A 563 -3.65 -8.17 -6.03
N PHE A 564 -3.74 -7.57 -7.21
CA PHE A 564 -4.07 -6.15 -7.39
C PHE A 564 -5.58 -5.87 -7.25
N LYS A 565 -6.44 -6.81 -7.68
CA LYS A 565 -7.91 -6.67 -7.60
C LYS A 565 -8.54 -7.22 -6.31
N SER A 566 -7.76 -7.94 -5.49
CA SER A 566 -8.16 -8.38 -4.15
C SER A 566 -8.56 -7.21 -3.23
N ARG A 567 -9.64 -7.37 -2.46
CA ARG A 567 -10.15 -6.42 -1.45
C ARG A 567 -10.45 -7.16 -0.13
N GLN A 568 -10.54 -6.44 0.98
CA GLN A 568 -10.70 -6.98 2.34
C GLN A 568 -11.95 -7.85 2.50
N HIS A 569 -13.09 -7.33 2.02
CA HIS A 569 -14.40 -8.00 2.06
C HIS A 569 -14.72 -8.78 0.77
N ARG A 570 -13.82 -8.71 -0.22
CA ARG A 570 -13.94 -9.37 -1.53
C ARG A 570 -12.53 -9.84 -1.96
N PRO A 571 -11.97 -10.87 -1.29
CA PRO A 571 -10.68 -11.43 -1.70
C PRO A 571 -10.75 -11.93 -3.15
N ALA A 572 -9.61 -11.92 -3.84
CA ALA A 572 -9.54 -12.48 -5.18
C ALA A 572 -9.87 -13.98 -5.18
N ALA A 573 -10.73 -14.41 -6.12
CA ALA A 573 -11.33 -15.74 -6.16
C ALA A 573 -10.29 -16.89 -6.11
N THR A 574 -9.19 -16.72 -6.82
CA THR A 574 -8.07 -17.67 -6.90
C THR A 574 -7.31 -17.80 -5.58
N PHE A 575 -7.07 -16.68 -4.87
CA PHE A 575 -6.49 -16.70 -3.52
C PHE A 575 -7.44 -17.37 -2.51
N LEU A 576 -8.75 -17.07 -2.56
CA LEU A 576 -9.73 -17.70 -1.69
C LEU A 576 -9.82 -19.21 -1.93
N ALA A 577 -9.86 -19.65 -3.19
CA ALA A 577 -9.91 -21.06 -3.55
C ALA A 577 -8.64 -21.82 -3.12
N PHE A 578 -7.46 -21.24 -3.35
CA PHE A 578 -6.17 -21.79 -2.89
C PHE A 578 -6.13 -21.96 -1.37
N ILE A 579 -6.55 -20.95 -0.60
CA ILE A 579 -6.60 -21.02 0.86
C ILE A 579 -7.60 -22.08 1.33
N LEU A 580 -8.80 -22.13 0.76
CA LEU A 580 -9.81 -23.13 1.13
C LEU A 580 -9.33 -24.57 0.87
N ALA A 581 -8.69 -24.84 -0.27
CA ALA A 581 -8.09 -26.14 -0.55
C ALA A 581 -6.93 -26.47 0.41
N SER A 582 -6.15 -25.46 0.80
CA SER A 582 -5.06 -25.62 1.78
C SER A 582 -5.55 -25.90 3.20
N CYS A 583 -6.80 -25.55 3.55
CA CYS A 583 -7.36 -25.82 4.88
C CYS A 583 -7.62 -27.31 5.16
N GLY A 584 -7.75 -28.16 4.14
CA GLY A 584 -8.05 -29.57 4.29
C GLY A 584 -8.92 -30.13 3.16
N GLU A 585 -8.89 -31.45 3.03
CA GLU A 585 -9.58 -32.20 1.98
C GLU A 585 -11.09 -31.88 1.95
N GLY A 586 -11.61 -31.55 0.77
CA GLY A 586 -13.03 -31.27 0.56
C GLY A 586 -13.51 -29.88 0.96
N ARG A 587 -12.71 -29.01 1.62
CA ARG A 587 -13.24 -27.72 2.12
C ARG A 587 -13.58 -26.74 1.00
N LEU A 588 -12.83 -26.74 -0.11
CA LEU A 588 -13.15 -25.94 -1.30
C LEU A 588 -14.42 -26.45 -1.98
N GLU A 589 -14.54 -27.77 -2.12
CA GLU A 589 -15.66 -28.47 -2.74
C GLU A 589 -16.95 -28.25 -1.95
N GLN A 590 -16.88 -28.33 -0.61
CA GLN A 590 -17.96 -27.99 0.31
C GLN A 590 -18.40 -26.52 0.14
N ARG A 591 -17.45 -25.58 0.01
CA ARG A 591 -17.76 -24.16 -0.21
C ARG A 591 -18.48 -23.92 -1.53
N ILE A 592 -17.99 -24.53 -2.61
CA ILE A 592 -18.57 -24.47 -3.95
C ILE A 592 -19.97 -25.12 -3.95
N ALA A 593 -20.14 -26.27 -3.30
CA ALA A 593 -21.42 -26.95 -3.18
C ALA A 593 -22.45 -26.13 -2.39
N ALA A 594 -22.08 -25.58 -1.22
CA ALA A 594 -22.94 -24.69 -0.43
C ALA A 594 -23.31 -23.40 -1.18
N GLY A 595 -22.43 -22.91 -2.05
CA GLY A 595 -22.71 -21.78 -2.94
C GLY A 595 -23.63 -22.12 -4.13
N GLY A 596 -24.01 -23.38 -4.33
CA GLY A 596 -24.85 -23.83 -5.45
C GLY A 596 -24.05 -24.23 -6.70
N GLY A 597 -22.86 -24.82 -6.50
CA GLY A 597 -21.92 -25.15 -7.57
C GLY A 597 -20.97 -24.00 -7.94
N LYS A 598 -20.90 -22.93 -7.13
CA LYS A 598 -20.13 -21.71 -7.36
C LYS A 598 -19.51 -21.21 -6.04
N LEU A 599 -18.30 -20.66 -6.06
CA LEU A 599 -17.63 -20.09 -4.89
C LEU A 599 -18.20 -18.70 -4.59
N LYS A 600 -19.13 -18.60 -3.63
CA LYS A 600 -19.66 -17.30 -3.19
C LYS A 600 -18.66 -16.58 -2.29
N ILE A 601 -17.92 -15.64 -2.86
CA ILE A 601 -17.06 -14.69 -2.13
C ILE A 601 -17.92 -13.88 -1.14
N GLY A 602 -17.36 -13.56 0.02
CA GLY A 602 -18.03 -12.86 1.11
C GLY A 602 -18.91 -13.74 1.99
N ALA A 603 -19.27 -14.96 1.55
CA ALA A 603 -20.14 -15.86 2.33
C ALA A 603 -19.49 -16.29 3.66
N GLY A 604 -18.16 -16.27 3.76
CA GLY A 604 -17.47 -16.52 5.04
C GLY A 604 -17.84 -15.54 6.16
N PHE A 605 -18.25 -14.31 5.82
CA PHE A 605 -18.71 -13.31 6.80
C PHE A 605 -20.16 -13.50 7.24
N ALA A 606 -21.00 -14.19 6.43
CA ALA A 606 -22.40 -14.44 6.77
C ALA A 606 -22.58 -15.54 7.84
N GLU A 607 -21.65 -16.49 7.93
CA GLU A 607 -21.74 -17.65 8.83
C GLU A 607 -21.55 -17.29 10.31
N GLU A 608 -20.88 -16.18 10.63
CA GLU A 608 -20.65 -15.73 12.02
C GLU A 608 -21.81 -14.90 12.60
N VAL A 609 -22.73 -14.39 11.77
CA VAL A 609 -23.84 -13.51 12.21
C VAL A 609 -24.79 -14.21 13.21
N VAL A 610 -24.80 -15.54 13.21
CA VAL A 610 -25.62 -16.39 14.09
C VAL A 610 -25.17 -16.37 15.57
N VAL A 611 -23.99 -15.82 15.89
CA VAL A 611 -23.39 -15.90 17.25
C VAL A 611 -23.13 -14.52 17.88
N SER A 612 -24.17 -13.68 17.99
CA SER A 612 -24.06 -12.42 18.76
C SER A 612 -25.30 -11.93 19.53
N GLU A 613 -26.45 -12.62 19.51
CA GLU A 613 -27.65 -12.20 20.28
C GLU A 613 -27.55 -12.41 21.82
N VAL A 614 -26.48 -13.01 22.34
CA VAL A 614 -26.32 -13.31 23.78
C VAL A 614 -25.31 -12.37 24.46
N ALA A 615 -25.50 -11.06 24.29
CA ALA A 615 -24.74 -10.02 25.00
C ALA A 615 -25.63 -8.88 25.55
N ALA A 616 -26.95 -8.98 25.45
CA ALA A 616 -27.90 -7.88 25.71
C ALA A 616 -28.80 -8.07 26.96
N SER A 617 -28.45 -8.93 27.92
CA SER A 617 -29.30 -9.14 29.12
C SER A 617 -28.57 -9.66 30.38
N SER A 618 -27.81 -8.80 31.07
CA SER A 618 -27.36 -9.08 32.46
C SER A 618 -27.03 -7.82 33.28
N SER A 619 -28.00 -6.92 33.46
CA SER A 619 -27.86 -5.79 34.39
C SER A 619 -28.07 -6.22 35.85
N ASN A 620 -27.08 -5.96 36.71
CA ASN A 620 -27.07 -5.88 38.18
C ASN A 620 -28.00 -6.79 39.03
N THR A 621 -27.37 -7.43 40.00
CA THR A 621 -27.97 -8.02 41.21
C THR A 621 -28.82 -7.04 42.03
N ALA A 622 -29.97 -7.48 42.56
CA ALA A 622 -30.18 -7.63 44.02
C ALA A 622 -31.58 -8.13 44.47
N SER A 623 -31.58 -9.25 45.21
CA SER A 623 -32.47 -9.61 46.35
C SER A 623 -34.01 -9.70 46.22
N LYS A 624 -34.54 -10.86 46.67
CA LYS A 624 -35.69 -11.08 47.58
C LYS A 624 -37.04 -10.37 47.29
N GLY A 625 -38.10 -11.14 47.06
CA GLY A 625 -39.49 -10.70 47.23
C GLY A 625 -40.53 -11.79 46.92
N THR A 626 -41.30 -12.22 47.91
CA THR A 626 -42.26 -13.34 47.77
C THR A 626 -43.72 -12.87 47.77
N LYS A 627 -44.51 -13.39 46.81
CA LYS A 627 -45.98 -13.47 46.74
C LYS A 627 -46.85 -12.24 46.35
N GLN A 628 -47.87 -12.62 45.56
CA GLN A 628 -49.25 -12.09 45.47
C GLN A 628 -49.58 -10.84 44.62
N ARG A 629 -50.79 -10.90 44.04
CA ARG A 629 -51.37 -10.00 43.05
C ARG A 629 -52.68 -9.40 43.58
N HIS A 630 -52.92 -8.13 43.21
CA HIS A 630 -54.21 -7.46 43.06
C HIS A 630 -55.15 -7.28 44.28
N GLY A 631 -55.28 -6.01 44.70
CA GLY A 631 -56.43 -5.46 45.41
C GLY A 631 -56.76 -4.04 44.87
N LYS A 632 -58.00 -3.88 44.39
CA LYS A 632 -58.67 -2.71 43.76
C LYS A 632 -58.16 -1.26 44.00
N LYS A 633 -58.23 -0.47 42.91
CA LYS A 633 -58.46 1.01 42.80
C LYS A 633 -59.66 1.52 43.66
N PRO A 634 -59.95 2.85 43.79
CA PRO A 634 -59.20 4.08 43.41
C PRO A 634 -59.20 5.24 44.48
N ARG A 635 -58.68 6.43 44.11
CA ARG A 635 -58.93 7.78 44.70
C ARG A 635 -58.35 8.03 46.13
N SER A 636 -58.14 9.27 46.59
CA SER A 636 -58.11 10.62 45.96
C SER A 636 -57.24 11.60 46.78
N GLU A 637 -56.99 12.81 46.25
CA GLU A 637 -56.36 13.99 46.91
C GLU A 637 -54.90 13.84 47.43
N GLY A 638 -54.06 14.88 47.49
CA GLY A 638 -54.18 16.24 46.93
C GLY A 638 -53.28 17.28 47.65
N SER A 639 -52.78 18.29 46.92
CA SER A 639 -52.18 19.54 47.44
C SER A 639 -50.84 19.45 48.22
N ALA A 640 -50.01 20.50 48.39
CA ALA A 640 -49.48 21.58 47.51
C ALA A 640 -48.37 22.36 48.28
N ALA A 641 -47.61 23.24 47.59
CA ALA A 641 -46.67 24.25 48.15
C ALA A 641 -45.40 23.67 48.85
N ALA A 642 -44.17 24.16 48.59
CA ALA A 642 -43.49 25.40 49.07
C ALA A 642 -43.03 25.28 50.56
N GLU A 643 -42.00 25.97 51.07
CA GLU A 643 -41.30 27.20 50.68
C GLU A 643 -39.76 27.13 50.93
N THR A 644 -39.02 28.20 50.57
CA THR A 644 -37.67 28.59 51.06
C THR A 644 -37.83 29.67 52.18
N PRO A 645 -36.82 30.19 52.92
CA PRO A 645 -35.36 30.24 52.66
C PRO A 645 -34.38 30.21 53.89
N GLU A 646 -33.10 30.54 53.63
CA GLU A 646 -32.15 31.37 54.45
C GLU A 646 -31.43 30.91 55.74
N ASP A 647 -30.29 31.60 55.95
CA ASP A 647 -29.48 31.94 57.15
C ASP A 647 -28.67 30.92 58.00
N ALA A 648 -27.37 30.85 57.67
CA ALA A 648 -26.23 31.49 58.37
C ALA A 648 -25.68 31.03 59.77
N ASP A 649 -24.33 31.00 59.78
CA ASP A 649 -23.35 31.32 60.84
C ASP A 649 -22.85 30.27 61.88
N SER A 650 -21.82 30.69 62.63
CA SER A 650 -20.74 29.95 63.33
C SER A 650 -20.92 30.00 64.88
N PRO A 651 -19.98 29.66 65.82
CA PRO A 651 -18.50 29.49 65.73
C PRO A 651 -17.82 28.39 66.64
N ASP A 652 -16.47 28.37 66.63
CA ASP A 652 -15.54 28.10 67.76
C ASP A 652 -15.45 26.70 68.46
N ALA A 653 -14.33 26.27 69.09
CA ALA A 653 -12.91 26.73 69.09
C ALA A 653 -11.96 25.68 69.75
N ASP A 654 -10.65 26.02 69.81
CA ASP A 654 -9.57 25.44 70.66
C ASP A 654 -9.06 24.02 70.28
N SER A 655 -7.75 23.68 70.20
CA SER A 655 -6.47 24.39 70.46
C SER A 655 -5.24 23.58 69.94
N LYS A 656 -3.93 23.88 70.14
CA LYS A 656 -3.18 24.92 70.90
C LYS A 656 -1.81 25.22 70.23
N LYS A 657 -0.73 25.52 70.99
CA LYS A 657 0.61 26.05 70.56
C LYS A 657 1.71 25.72 71.63
N PRO A 658 2.99 26.18 71.52
CA PRO A 658 4.00 26.11 70.44
C PRO A 658 5.42 25.74 71.00
N VAL A 659 6.52 25.98 70.26
CA VAL A 659 7.69 26.85 70.64
C VAL A 659 8.81 26.77 69.58
N SER A 660 9.62 27.84 69.47
CA SER A 660 10.73 28.04 68.52
C SER A 660 12.07 28.29 69.23
N LEU A 661 13.22 28.03 68.59
CA LEU A 661 14.46 28.84 68.72
C LEU A 661 15.53 28.45 67.68
N ALA A 662 16.65 29.19 67.60
CA ALA A 662 17.61 29.10 66.49
C ALA A 662 19.08 29.46 66.83
N SER A 663 19.98 29.08 65.91
CA SER A 663 21.33 29.65 65.63
C SER A 663 22.58 29.13 66.36
N LYS A 664 23.70 29.08 65.59
CA LYS A 664 25.13 28.91 65.97
C LYS A 664 25.53 27.51 66.50
N GLY A 665 26.77 27.01 66.31
CA GLY A 665 27.93 27.49 65.53
C GLY A 665 29.24 26.71 65.89
N SER A 666 30.29 26.77 65.05
CA SER A 666 31.62 26.07 65.17
C SER A 666 31.56 24.52 65.11
N ALA A 667 32.38 23.75 64.37
CA ALA A 667 33.85 23.71 64.13
C ALA A 667 34.64 23.01 65.27
N SER A 668 35.60 22.10 65.04
CA SER A 668 36.03 21.32 63.84
C SER A 668 36.83 20.06 64.35
N ASP A 669 37.67 19.26 63.66
CA ASP A 669 38.34 19.31 62.33
C ASP A 669 38.87 17.91 61.91
N GLY A 670 39.45 17.79 60.70
CA GLY A 670 40.24 16.64 60.20
C GLY A 670 39.45 15.46 59.56
N ASP A 671 39.93 14.76 58.53
CA ASP A 671 41.13 14.96 57.68
C ASP A 671 40.94 14.32 56.27
N LYS A 672 41.85 14.65 55.33
CA LYS A 672 42.14 14.06 53.99
C LYS A 672 41.29 12.84 53.53
N SER A 673 40.79 12.77 52.29
CA SER A 673 40.97 13.58 51.06
C SER A 673 39.96 13.07 49.98
N LYS A 674 39.81 13.57 48.74
CA LYS A 674 40.62 14.42 47.83
C LYS A 674 39.77 15.53 47.16
N LYS A 675 40.20 16.01 45.98
CA LYS A 675 39.70 17.12 45.15
C LYS A 675 40.07 16.82 43.68
N THR A 676 39.51 17.36 42.59
CA THR A 676 38.27 18.15 42.28
C THR A 676 38.01 18.08 40.75
N PRO A 677 36.83 18.49 40.23
CA PRO A 677 36.46 18.38 38.80
C PRO A 677 36.36 19.76 38.06
N TYR A 678 35.78 19.73 36.85
CA TYR A 678 35.24 20.84 36.02
C TYR A 678 36.16 21.69 35.12
N LEU A 679 35.69 21.95 33.90
CA LEU A 679 35.71 23.23 33.18
C LEU A 679 34.65 23.23 32.04
N PRO A 680 33.96 24.36 31.72
CA PRO A 680 32.93 24.43 30.65
C PRO A 680 33.32 25.30 29.42
N LEU A 681 32.36 25.47 28.51
CA LEU A 681 32.40 26.17 27.20
C LEU A 681 32.85 27.65 27.20
N PRO A 682 33.42 28.12 26.07
CA PRO A 682 33.24 29.49 25.54
C PRO A 682 32.47 29.52 24.19
N ARG A 683 32.34 30.71 23.56
CA ARG A 683 31.46 30.99 22.39
C ARG A 683 32.16 31.71 21.21
N HIS A 684 31.41 31.80 20.08
CA HIS A 684 31.19 32.99 19.21
C HIS A 684 32.06 33.25 17.95
N VAL A 685 31.39 33.96 17.01
CA VAL A 685 31.83 34.72 15.81
C VAL A 685 32.25 33.95 14.54
N GLY A 686 31.75 34.38 13.37
CA GLY A 686 32.47 34.23 12.09
C GLY A 686 31.61 33.94 10.84
N SER A 687 31.35 34.96 10.00
CA SER A 687 30.89 34.84 8.59
C SER A 687 31.12 36.19 7.89
N PRO A 688 31.14 36.25 6.55
CA PRO A 688 31.88 35.43 5.59
C PRO A 688 32.77 36.32 4.67
N ASP A 689 33.66 35.76 3.82
CA ASP A 689 34.06 36.50 2.60
C ASP A 689 34.57 35.63 1.43
N ARG A 690 34.72 36.26 0.26
CA ARG A 690 34.78 35.69 -1.09
C ARG A 690 35.93 34.71 -1.38
N LEU A 691 35.67 33.81 -2.33
CA LEU A 691 36.66 33.36 -3.32
C LEU A 691 36.22 33.79 -4.73
N GLN A 692 37.19 34.13 -5.58
CA GLN A 692 36.97 34.58 -6.97
C GLN A 692 36.99 33.42 -7.96
N ARG A 693 36.46 33.63 -9.18
CA ARG A 693 36.68 32.73 -10.33
C ARG A 693 38.06 32.96 -10.95
N ASP A 694 38.69 31.87 -11.35
CA ASP A 694 39.75 31.82 -12.38
C ASP A 694 39.19 31.15 -13.66
N ASN A 695 39.82 31.37 -14.82
CA ASN A 695 39.42 30.82 -16.12
C ASN A 695 40.39 29.73 -16.61
N SER A 696 40.15 28.47 -16.22
CA SER A 696 40.84 27.32 -16.82
C SER A 696 39.89 26.12 -16.96
N GLY A 697 39.13 26.10 -18.07
CA GLY A 697 38.10 25.09 -18.32
C GLY A 697 38.65 23.72 -18.74
N LYS A 698 38.88 22.82 -17.78
CA LYS A 698 38.91 21.35 -17.93
C LYS A 698 38.87 20.69 -16.55
N TYR A 699 37.99 19.69 -16.37
CA TYR A 699 38.03 18.78 -15.22
C TYR A 699 38.19 17.35 -15.72
N GLU A 700 39.13 16.63 -15.13
CA GLU A 700 39.42 15.23 -15.39
C GLU A 700 39.19 14.47 -14.07
N MET A 701 38.40 13.39 -14.10
CA MET A 701 37.83 12.82 -12.88
C MET A 701 38.65 11.61 -12.41
N GLN A 702 39.49 11.82 -11.41
CA GLN A 702 40.08 10.71 -10.64
C GLN A 702 39.05 10.14 -9.65
N VAL A 703 39.04 8.82 -9.51
CA VAL A 703 38.20 8.09 -8.55
C VAL A 703 39.11 7.40 -7.54
N GLU A 704 39.05 7.83 -6.28
CA GLU A 704 39.72 7.15 -5.17
C GLU A 704 38.92 5.91 -4.72
N GLY A 705 39.61 4.81 -4.43
CA GLY A 705 39.04 3.58 -3.87
C GLY A 705 39.68 3.23 -2.52
N PRO A 706 38.91 2.88 -1.48
CA PRO A 706 39.45 2.74 -0.13
C PRO A 706 40.08 1.36 0.17
N ALA A 707 41.34 1.42 0.62
CA ALA A 707 41.97 0.60 1.67
C ALA A 707 41.94 -0.95 1.59
N SER A 708 43.08 -1.53 1.19
CA SER A 708 43.46 -2.90 1.52
C SER A 708 43.94 -3.06 2.97
N PHE A 709 43.56 -4.14 3.66
CA PHE A 709 44.27 -4.60 4.87
C PHE A 709 45.35 -5.64 4.52
N ARG A 710 46.47 -5.63 5.27
CA ARG A 710 47.58 -6.60 5.15
C ARG A 710 47.63 -7.55 6.34
N ASN A 711 48.05 -8.80 6.11
CA ASN A 711 49.08 -9.43 6.95
C ASN A 711 49.88 -10.50 6.15
N PRO A 712 51.13 -10.83 6.53
CA PRO A 712 52.06 -11.57 5.65
C PRO A 712 52.36 -13.03 6.07
N HIS A 713 53.31 -13.64 5.33
CA HIS A 713 53.95 -14.97 5.49
C HIS A 713 53.23 -16.20 4.88
N PHE A 714 53.72 -16.64 3.71
CA PHE A 714 54.60 -17.83 3.61
C PHE A 714 55.44 -17.74 2.31
N SER A 715 56.43 -18.61 2.11
CA SER A 715 57.52 -18.38 1.13
C SER A 715 58.01 -19.59 0.33
N GLY A 716 58.12 -19.42 -1.00
CA GLY A 716 59.11 -20.08 -1.86
C GLY A 716 58.61 -21.22 -2.77
N GLY A 717 59.02 -21.22 -4.05
CA GLY A 717 58.95 -22.40 -4.93
C GLY A 717 58.56 -22.19 -6.40
N LEU A 718 59.59 -22.06 -7.26
CA LEU A 718 59.72 -22.52 -8.67
C LEU A 718 58.73 -23.63 -9.14
N THR A 719 58.25 -23.77 -10.40
CA THR A 719 58.72 -23.38 -11.77
C THR A 719 57.56 -23.14 -12.77
N THR A 720 57.88 -22.66 -13.99
CA THR A 720 57.01 -22.50 -15.20
C THR A 720 57.35 -23.58 -16.27
N PRO A 721 56.82 -23.61 -17.53
CA PRO A 721 55.74 -22.84 -18.21
C PRO A 721 54.70 -23.70 -19.00
N ASP A 722 53.67 -23.08 -19.61
CA ASP A 722 53.46 -23.06 -21.09
C ASP A 722 52.03 -22.65 -21.54
N SER A 723 51.94 -21.70 -22.50
CA SER A 723 50.81 -21.44 -23.42
C SER A 723 51.16 -20.29 -24.39
N PRO A 724 51.08 -20.47 -25.72
CA PRO A 724 51.41 -19.43 -26.71
C PRO A 724 50.20 -18.58 -27.18
N ALA A 725 50.48 -17.45 -27.82
CA ALA A 725 49.50 -16.47 -28.33
C ALA A 725 49.22 -16.61 -29.84
N TRP A 726 48.28 -15.82 -30.37
CA TRP A 726 48.20 -15.53 -31.81
C TRP A 726 47.76 -14.07 -32.10
N GLU A 727 48.09 -13.58 -33.30
CA GLU A 727 48.01 -12.16 -33.70
C GLU A 727 46.88 -11.88 -34.71
N GLY A 728 46.55 -10.59 -34.91
CA GLY A 728 45.52 -10.14 -35.84
C GLY A 728 45.92 -10.10 -37.33
N ARG A 729 45.00 -9.63 -38.19
CA ARG A 729 45.23 -9.41 -39.63
C ARG A 729 44.91 -7.98 -40.08
N LYS A 730 45.58 -7.57 -41.17
CA LYS A 730 45.55 -6.21 -41.73
C LYS A 730 44.49 -6.04 -42.83
N THR A 731 44.25 -4.77 -43.14
CA THR A 731 43.43 -4.26 -44.24
C THR A 731 44.04 -4.53 -45.62
N SER A 732 43.21 -4.43 -46.67
CA SER A 732 43.62 -3.96 -47.99
C SER A 732 42.42 -3.31 -48.70
N SER A 733 42.67 -2.47 -49.70
CA SER A 733 41.64 -1.63 -50.36
C SER A 733 41.79 -1.63 -51.88
N LYS A 734 40.66 -1.41 -52.58
CA LYS A 734 40.55 -0.96 -53.99
C LYS A 734 39.08 -0.62 -54.29
N GLY A 735 38.82 0.20 -55.29
CA GLY A 735 37.47 0.56 -55.73
C GLY A 735 37.43 1.34 -57.04
N THR A 736 36.21 1.46 -57.58
CA THR A 736 35.74 2.21 -58.77
C THR A 736 34.20 2.21 -58.63
N VAL A 737 33.46 3.34 -58.60
CA VAL A 737 33.17 4.37 -59.62
C VAL A 737 32.03 3.94 -60.56
N ASP A 738 31.21 4.92 -60.98
CA ASP A 738 29.91 4.88 -61.68
C ASP A 738 28.67 4.50 -60.80
N GLY A 739 27.48 5.11 -60.97
CA GLY A 739 27.11 6.30 -61.76
C GLY A 739 25.59 6.51 -61.94
N GLY A 740 25.06 7.71 -61.61
CA GLY A 740 23.67 8.17 -61.87
C GLY A 740 22.54 7.49 -61.04
N GLU A 741 21.26 7.89 -61.11
CA GLU A 741 20.62 9.20 -61.33
C GLU A 741 19.12 9.12 -60.89
N ASP A 742 18.46 10.25 -60.59
CA ASP A 742 17.00 10.54 -60.42
C ASP A 742 15.94 9.44 -60.07
N GLY A 743 14.98 9.74 -59.16
CA GLY A 743 13.87 8.79 -58.90
C GLY A 743 12.70 9.13 -57.95
N LYS A 744 12.04 10.30 -58.07
CA LYS A 744 10.66 10.64 -57.63
C LYS A 744 9.96 9.89 -56.45
N ALA A 745 9.53 10.73 -55.50
CA ALA A 745 8.49 10.53 -54.48
C ALA A 745 7.32 9.57 -54.78
N LYS A 746 6.89 8.85 -53.73
CA LYS A 746 5.49 8.80 -53.31
C LYS A 746 5.36 8.63 -51.80
#